data_AF-A0AAQ3P6D6-F1
#
_entry.id   AF-A0AAQ3P6D6-F1
#
_cell.length_a   1.000
_cell.length_b   1.000
_cell.length_c   1.000
_cell.angle_alpha   90.00
_cell.angle_beta   90.00
_cell.angle_gamma   90.00
#
_symmetry.space_group_name_H-M   'P 1'
#
loop_
_entity.id
_entity.type
_entity.pdbx_description
1 polymer ?
#
loop_
_entity_poly.entity_id
_entity_poly.type
_entity_poly.pdbx_seq_one_letter_code
_entity_poly.pdbx_strand_id
1 'polypeptide(L)'
;MTDRVHPSAKTTANGGPKPTFPATKSQLSGANRPTYRPQPPRRRSRSRGCVSTLCCYLFMILLLLLLLIGGAGTVLYFLYHPQRPSFSVTSLKLSYFNLTSPSTFNAKFDLTLSTTNPNDKILFSYDPTSVSLLYDDATIATATIPSFLHHQKNTTVLEAYVTSTDEEVQSDTVTELKRSTKGKSEVALKVKLETKVEAQMGVFQTPGVGITVLCDGIAVSLPDGEKPASASVENTACEVDARFKIWKWTVYGRLLSSRNFVSKDINFGVGARAAILQGVTQVADAVKVTMGPKGRNVIIERSRGNPRITKDGVTVAKSIKFKDKEKNIGADLVKQVAKATNTAAGDGTTCATVLTQAILTEGCKSIAAGVNVMDLRNGINKAVDAVITDLKSRALMISTPEEITQVGTISANGERDIGELIARAMEKVGKEGVITVVDGNTLDNELEVVEGMKLTRGYISPYFITDQKTRKCELENPFILIHDKKISDMNSLLKILELAVTKKRPLLVVAEDVESDALAMLILNKHHAGLKVCAIKAPGFGDSRRANLDDLATLTGGEILHLGSHRVPCFYFFKILITLFKTQQLGLQLVVITEERGLSLDKVQSEMLGTARKVTVTIDDTIVLHGGGDKKAIEERCEQLRTAMERSSAVFDKEKAQERLSKLSGGVAVFKVGGASEAEVGERKDRVTDALNATRAAVEEGIVPGGGVALLYATKALDNLQTKNEDEKRGVQIIQNALKAPTSTIASNAGFDGALVHSKLLEQDDHNLGFDAAKAGVYVDMVKAGIIDPLKVVRTALVDAASVSLLLTTTEAAVVDNPHDKNKPPSRVPDMDDLDL
;
A
#
# COMPACT_ATOMS: atom_id res chain seq x y z
N MET A 1 -20.14 72.16 -36.07
CA MET A 1 -21.50 72.11 -36.63
C MET A 1 -22.17 70.88 -36.02
N THR A 2 -22.79 70.97 -34.84
CA THR A 2 -24.21 71.39 -34.61
C THR A 2 -25.17 70.46 -35.35
N ASP A 3 -26.17 69.79 -34.78
CA ASP A 3 -26.86 70.00 -33.50
C ASP A 3 -27.67 68.76 -33.06
N ARG A 4 -27.99 68.78 -31.76
CA ARG A 4 -28.78 67.85 -30.94
C ARG A 4 -30.25 67.78 -31.37
N VAL A 5 -30.94 66.64 -31.11
CA VAL A 5 -32.22 66.57 -30.35
C VAL A 5 -32.42 65.16 -29.76
N HIS A 6 -32.61 65.06 -28.44
CA HIS A 6 -33.24 63.96 -27.69
C HIS A 6 -34.63 64.45 -27.24
N PRO A 7 -35.70 63.61 -27.04
CA PRO A 7 -35.82 62.88 -25.76
C PRO A 7 -36.63 61.55 -25.72
N SER A 8 -36.24 60.71 -24.75
CA SER A 8 -37.04 59.93 -23.78
C SER A 8 -38.04 58.79 -24.14
N ALA A 9 -37.71 57.60 -23.59
CA ALA A 9 -38.53 56.67 -22.77
C ALA A 9 -39.12 55.34 -23.35
N LYS A 10 -38.75 54.27 -22.61
CA LYS A 10 -39.50 53.02 -22.23
C LYS A 10 -39.36 51.70 -23.03
N THR A 11 -38.59 50.78 -22.42
CA THR A 11 -38.87 49.36 -22.05
C THR A 11 -39.40 48.28 -23.04
N THR A 12 -38.61 47.18 -23.07
CA THR A 12 -38.91 45.73 -23.07
C THR A 12 -39.53 44.98 -24.27
N ALA A 13 -38.74 43.97 -24.72
CA ALA A 13 -39.07 42.58 -25.08
C ALA A 13 -40.13 42.25 -26.15
N ASN A 14 -39.77 41.41 -27.13
CA ASN A 14 -40.63 40.35 -27.70
C ASN A 14 -39.87 39.41 -28.66
N GLY A 15 -40.32 38.16 -28.77
CA GLY A 15 -39.61 37.04 -29.40
C GLY A 15 -40.21 36.43 -30.68
N GLY A 16 -39.58 35.31 -31.09
CA GLY A 16 -40.01 34.28 -32.07
C GLY A 16 -39.99 34.65 -33.56
N PRO A 17 -40.16 33.72 -34.53
CA PRO A 17 -40.13 32.24 -34.50
C PRO A 17 -39.26 31.56 -35.61
N LYS A 18 -39.23 30.21 -35.65
CA LYS A 18 -38.57 29.32 -36.65
C LYS A 18 -39.36 29.13 -37.96
N PRO A 19 -38.70 28.67 -39.05
CA PRO A 19 -39.32 27.76 -40.02
C PRO A 19 -38.47 26.52 -40.42
N THR A 20 -39.08 25.64 -41.22
CA THR A 20 -38.82 24.21 -41.51
C THR A 20 -38.46 23.88 -42.98
N PHE A 21 -38.03 22.61 -43.21
CA PHE A 21 -38.11 21.69 -44.41
C PHE A 21 -36.81 21.37 -45.20
N PRO A 22 -36.71 20.25 -45.97
CA PRO A 22 -37.61 19.07 -46.16
C PRO A 22 -36.92 17.67 -46.07
N ALA A 23 -37.71 16.60 -46.31
CA ALA A 23 -37.33 15.18 -46.31
C ALA A 23 -37.43 14.51 -47.70
N THR A 24 -36.63 13.47 -47.97
CA THR A 24 -36.82 12.48 -49.05
C THR A 24 -36.24 11.11 -48.66
N LYS A 25 -36.94 10.02 -49.04
CA LYS A 25 -36.58 8.60 -48.81
C LYS A 25 -36.08 7.96 -50.11
N SER A 26 -35.06 7.08 -50.07
CA SER A 26 -35.03 5.81 -50.81
C SER A 26 -33.91 4.88 -50.29
N GLN A 27 -34.05 3.58 -50.55
CA GLN A 27 -33.48 2.41 -49.88
C GLN A 27 -32.06 2.01 -50.34
N LEU A 28 -31.27 1.33 -49.49
CA LEU A 28 -30.44 0.18 -49.88
C LEU A 28 -29.85 -0.57 -48.65
N SER A 29 -29.70 -1.87 -48.82
CA SER A 29 -29.47 -2.92 -47.82
C SER A 29 -28.02 -3.08 -47.33
N GLY A 30 -27.85 -3.65 -46.13
CA GLY A 30 -26.72 -4.57 -45.85
C GLY A 30 -25.89 -4.28 -44.59
N ALA A 31 -26.00 -5.19 -43.61
CA ALA A 31 -25.06 -5.44 -42.49
C ALA A 31 -24.82 -4.35 -41.43
N ASN A 32 -25.78 -4.19 -40.50
CA ASN A 32 -25.56 -3.50 -39.23
C ASN A 32 -24.69 -4.35 -38.27
N ARG A 33 -23.47 -3.88 -37.96
CA ARG A 33 -22.79 -4.21 -36.69
C ARG A 33 -23.42 -3.34 -35.58
N PRO A 34 -23.84 -3.88 -34.43
CA PRO A 34 -24.37 -3.04 -33.35
C PRO A 34 -23.22 -2.25 -32.68
N THR A 35 -23.29 -0.93 -32.78
CA THR A 35 -22.54 0.03 -31.96
C THR A 35 -22.90 -0.14 -30.49
N TYR A 36 -21.92 -0.47 -29.65
CA TYR A 36 -22.04 -0.50 -28.19
C TYR A 36 -22.25 0.93 -27.66
N ARG A 37 -23.41 1.19 -27.08
CA ARG A 37 -23.72 2.39 -26.30
C ARG A 37 -23.68 1.98 -24.82
N PRO A 38 -22.87 2.60 -23.94
CA PRO A 38 -22.90 2.27 -22.52
C PRO A 38 -24.29 2.62 -21.97
N GLN A 39 -25.00 1.62 -21.44
CA GLN A 39 -26.21 1.87 -20.64
C GLN A 39 -25.79 2.29 -19.22
N PRO A 40 -26.48 3.27 -18.60
CA PRO A 40 -26.30 3.52 -17.17
C PRO A 40 -26.69 2.28 -16.38
N PRO A 41 -26.02 1.97 -15.26
CA PRO A 41 -26.20 0.70 -14.57
C PRO A 41 -27.64 0.56 -14.06
N ARG A 42 -28.36 -0.43 -14.62
CA ARG A 42 -29.64 -0.90 -14.08
C ARG A 42 -29.40 -1.47 -12.68
N ARG A 43 -29.81 -0.73 -11.65
CA ARG A 43 -30.05 -1.28 -10.32
C ARG A 43 -31.18 -2.32 -10.43
N ARG A 44 -30.87 -3.61 -10.33
CA ARG A 44 -31.85 -4.62 -9.93
C ARG A 44 -31.26 -5.64 -8.94
N SER A 45 -31.87 -5.58 -7.76
CA SER A 45 -32.30 -6.69 -6.91
C SER A 45 -31.27 -7.77 -6.55
N ARG A 46 -30.60 -7.54 -5.43
CA ARG A 46 -29.95 -8.57 -4.62
C ARG A 46 -31.05 -9.45 -4.00
N SER A 47 -31.19 -10.70 -4.42
CA SER A 47 -31.94 -11.69 -3.65
C SER A 47 -31.17 -11.98 -2.35
N ARG A 48 -31.61 -11.39 -1.24
CA ARG A 48 -31.15 -11.73 0.11
C ARG A 48 -31.81 -13.04 0.52
N GLY A 49 -31.05 -14.12 0.51
CA GLY A 49 -31.39 -15.37 1.20
C GLY A 49 -30.40 -15.61 2.34
N CYS A 50 -30.92 -15.62 3.58
CA CYS A 50 -30.36 -16.21 4.80
C CYS A 50 -28.97 -15.78 5.33
N VAL A 51 -28.83 -14.50 5.68
CA VAL A 51 -27.96 -14.05 6.81
C VAL A 51 -28.78 -13.20 7.82
N SER A 52 -30.09 -13.06 7.60
CA SER A 52 -30.93 -12.14 8.37
C SER A 52 -31.43 -12.72 9.70
N THR A 53 -31.63 -14.02 9.83
CA THR A 53 -32.31 -14.61 11.00
C THR A 53 -31.41 -14.68 12.22
N LEU A 54 -30.16 -15.13 12.06
CA LEU A 54 -29.21 -15.23 13.18
C LEU A 54 -28.81 -13.85 13.72
N CYS A 55 -28.65 -12.87 12.84
CA CYS A 55 -28.32 -11.50 13.22
C CYS A 55 -29.47 -10.81 13.98
N CYS A 56 -30.73 -11.12 13.64
CA CYS A 56 -31.90 -10.62 14.38
C CYS A 56 -32.02 -11.23 15.79
N TYR A 57 -31.72 -12.52 15.97
CA TYR A 57 -31.75 -13.14 17.30
C TYR A 57 -30.65 -12.60 18.22
N LEU A 58 -29.43 -12.42 17.71
CA LEU A 58 -28.33 -11.80 18.45
C LEU A 58 -28.66 -10.36 18.87
N PHE A 59 -29.30 -9.59 18.00
CA PHE A 59 -29.72 -8.22 18.30
C PHE A 59 -30.80 -8.18 19.41
N MET A 60 -31.77 -9.09 19.39
CA MET A 60 -32.82 -9.16 20.41
C MET A 60 -32.28 -9.59 21.79
N ILE A 61 -31.31 -10.50 21.82
CA ILE A 61 -30.65 -10.93 23.07
C ILE A 61 -29.85 -9.77 23.67
N LEU A 62 -29.12 -9.02 22.84
CA LEU A 62 -28.36 -7.84 23.28
C LEU A 62 -29.29 -6.77 23.86
N LEU A 63 -30.45 -6.54 23.23
CA LEU A 63 -31.45 -5.58 23.70
C LEU A 63 -32.01 -5.97 25.08
N LEU A 64 -32.30 -7.25 25.30
CA LEU A 64 -32.82 -7.76 26.58
C LEU A 64 -31.78 -7.60 27.70
N LEU A 65 -30.52 -7.90 27.43
CA LEU A 65 -29.41 -7.72 28.38
C LEU A 65 -29.23 -6.25 28.79
N LEU A 66 -29.31 -5.33 27.83
CA LEU A 66 -29.21 -3.90 28.10
C LEU A 66 -30.38 -3.40 28.98
N LEU A 67 -31.60 -3.91 28.76
CA LEU A 67 -32.76 -3.57 29.60
C LEU A 67 -32.63 -4.11 31.03
N LEU A 68 -32.11 -5.32 31.21
CA LEU A 68 -31.87 -5.90 32.54
C LEU A 68 -30.79 -5.14 33.31
N ILE A 69 -29.67 -4.79 32.67
CA ILE A 69 -28.60 -3.98 33.27
C ILE A 69 -29.12 -2.58 33.63
N GLY A 70 -29.91 -1.97 32.73
CA GLY A 70 -30.57 -0.69 32.98
C GLY A 70 -31.47 -0.75 34.22
N GLY A 71 -32.36 -1.74 34.29
CA GLY A 71 -33.27 -1.94 35.43
C GLY A 71 -32.54 -2.15 36.76
N ALA A 72 -31.48 -2.95 36.78
CA ALA A 72 -30.65 -3.15 37.97
C ALA A 72 -29.98 -1.83 38.43
N GLY A 73 -29.49 -1.03 37.49
CA GLY A 73 -28.94 0.30 37.77
C GLY A 73 -29.96 1.26 38.39
N THR A 74 -31.20 1.27 37.90
CA THR A 74 -32.27 2.12 38.45
C THR A 74 -32.64 1.72 39.88
N VAL A 75 -32.76 0.42 40.16
CA VAL A 75 -33.04 -0.08 41.51
C VAL A 75 -31.92 0.33 42.47
N LEU A 76 -30.65 0.20 42.05
CA LEU A 76 -29.50 0.59 42.87
C LEU A 76 -29.50 2.11 43.16
N TYR A 77 -29.87 2.93 42.17
CA TYR A 77 -29.98 4.38 42.33
C TYR A 77 -31.05 4.79 43.37
N PHE A 78 -32.23 4.15 43.33
CA PHE A 78 -33.30 4.41 44.30
C PHE A 78 -33.00 3.87 45.70
N LEU A 79 -32.19 2.82 45.84
CA LEU A 79 -31.91 2.21 47.15
C LEU A 79 -30.87 3.00 47.96
N TYR A 80 -29.93 3.67 47.28
CA TYR A 80 -28.80 4.37 47.91
C TYR A 80 -28.84 5.89 47.80
N HIS A 81 -29.69 6.48 46.94
CA HIS A 81 -29.83 7.93 46.74
C HIS A 81 -28.50 8.70 46.80
N PRO A 82 -27.52 8.37 45.92
CA PRO A 82 -26.17 8.90 46.02
C PRO A 82 -26.14 10.42 45.80
N GLN A 83 -25.69 11.15 46.80
CA GLN A 83 -25.42 12.58 46.76
C GLN A 83 -23.91 12.84 46.63
N ARG A 84 -23.54 13.93 45.96
CA ARG A 84 -22.12 14.26 45.75
C ARG A 84 -21.52 14.88 47.02
N PRO A 85 -20.30 14.50 47.42
CA PRO A 85 -19.56 15.21 48.47
C PRO A 85 -19.32 16.67 48.08
N SER A 86 -19.40 17.57 49.04
CA SER A 86 -19.07 18.99 48.83
C SER A 86 -17.65 19.28 49.31
N PHE A 87 -16.99 20.23 48.65
CA PHE A 87 -15.66 20.71 49.00
C PHE A 87 -15.72 22.23 49.14
N SER A 88 -14.99 22.75 50.12
CA SER A 88 -14.85 24.18 50.33
C SER A 88 -13.47 24.53 50.86
N VAL A 89 -13.00 25.74 50.52
CA VAL A 89 -11.77 26.30 51.09
C VAL A 89 -12.13 27.09 52.33
N THR A 90 -11.59 26.67 53.48
CA THR A 90 -11.84 27.31 54.79
C THR A 90 -10.79 28.37 55.11
N SER A 91 -9.53 28.14 54.73
CA SER A 91 -8.47 29.15 54.89
C SER A 91 -7.35 28.90 53.89
N LEU A 92 -6.76 29.98 53.37
CA LEU A 92 -5.53 29.95 52.58
C LEU A 92 -4.62 31.07 53.08
N LYS A 93 -3.51 30.74 53.74
CA LYS A 93 -2.59 31.73 54.31
C LYS A 93 -1.24 31.68 53.61
N LEU A 94 -0.69 32.83 53.28
CA LEU A 94 0.66 32.93 52.73
C LEU A 94 1.66 33.06 53.87
N SER A 95 2.34 31.97 54.19
CA SER A 95 3.22 31.86 55.35
C SER A 95 4.66 32.28 55.04
N TYR A 96 5.09 32.18 53.78
CA TYR A 96 6.40 32.64 53.32
C TYR A 96 6.32 33.08 51.85
N PHE A 97 7.00 34.17 51.51
CA PHE A 97 7.16 34.62 50.13
C PHE A 97 8.52 35.31 49.97
N ASN A 98 9.29 34.89 48.98
CA ASN A 98 10.59 35.47 48.67
C ASN A 98 10.85 35.47 47.16
N LEU A 99 11.28 36.61 46.63
CA LEU A 99 11.62 36.80 45.23
C LEU A 99 13.15 36.78 45.09
N THR A 100 13.68 35.70 44.51
CA THR A 100 15.13 35.48 44.45
C THR A 100 15.75 36.02 43.15
N SER A 101 14.95 36.13 42.07
CA SER A 101 15.40 36.57 40.72
C SER A 101 14.27 37.32 39.96
N PRO A 102 14.50 37.98 38.80
CA PRO A 102 13.43 38.64 38.05
C PRO A 102 12.31 37.72 37.54
N SER A 103 12.52 36.40 37.51
CA SER A 103 11.59 35.39 36.97
C SER A 103 11.30 34.20 37.91
N THR A 104 11.89 34.13 39.11
CA THR A 104 11.68 33.02 40.06
C THR A 104 11.29 33.52 41.44
N PHE A 105 10.38 32.80 42.09
CA PHE A 105 9.90 33.10 43.44
C PHE A 105 9.71 31.80 44.23
N ASN A 106 9.86 31.91 45.56
CA ASN A 106 9.61 30.85 46.52
C ASN A 106 8.48 31.28 47.44
N ALA A 107 7.43 30.47 47.52
CA ALA A 107 6.27 30.74 48.37
C ALA A 107 5.81 29.49 49.11
N LYS A 108 5.26 29.69 50.32
CA LYS A 108 4.62 28.65 51.10
C LYS A 108 3.22 29.10 51.50
N PHE A 109 2.23 28.30 51.15
CA PHE A 109 0.84 28.50 51.47
C PHE A 109 0.34 27.41 52.41
N ASP A 110 -0.32 27.82 53.49
CA ASP A 110 -1.02 26.91 54.38
C ASP A 110 -2.50 26.90 53.95
N LEU A 111 -2.94 25.80 53.34
CA LEU A 111 -4.28 25.60 52.82
C LEU A 111 -5.07 24.67 53.75
N THR A 112 -6.26 25.11 54.17
CA THR A 112 -7.23 24.31 54.93
C THR A 112 -8.49 24.13 54.10
N LEU A 113 -8.81 22.88 53.78
CA LEU A 113 -9.99 22.46 53.03
C LEU A 113 -10.97 21.74 53.94
N SER A 114 -12.26 21.92 53.70
CA SER A 114 -13.32 21.17 54.37
C SER A 114 -14.12 20.41 53.33
N THR A 115 -14.27 19.10 53.55
CA THR A 115 -15.09 18.21 52.70
C THR A 115 -16.18 17.53 53.50
N THR A 116 -17.41 17.55 52.99
CA THR A 116 -18.59 16.97 53.66
C THR A 116 -19.19 15.86 52.82
N ASN A 117 -19.37 14.68 53.42
CA ASN A 117 -20.08 13.55 52.79
C ASN A 117 -21.54 13.55 53.30
N PRO A 118 -22.52 13.95 52.47
CA PRO A 118 -23.91 14.01 52.90
C PRO A 118 -24.62 12.63 52.94
N ASN A 119 -23.99 11.58 52.41
CA ASN A 119 -24.60 10.26 52.28
C ASN A 119 -24.66 9.53 53.62
N ASP A 120 -25.75 8.79 53.86
CA ASP A 120 -25.99 7.99 55.06
C ASP A 120 -25.50 6.54 54.95
N LYS A 121 -25.33 6.04 53.71
CA LYS A 121 -24.96 4.64 53.42
C LYS A 121 -23.71 4.47 52.55
N ILE A 122 -23.12 5.56 52.06
CA ILE A 122 -21.99 5.53 51.11
C ILE A 122 -20.72 6.06 51.78
N LEU A 123 -19.70 5.21 51.87
CA LEU A 123 -18.35 5.57 52.27
C LEU A 123 -17.54 5.92 51.01
N PHE A 124 -16.76 7.00 51.04
CA PHE A 124 -15.83 7.31 49.95
C PHE A 124 -14.38 7.09 50.42
N SER A 125 -13.59 6.43 49.58
CA SER A 125 -12.14 6.32 49.74
C SER A 125 -11.46 7.18 48.67
N TYR A 126 -10.57 8.06 49.10
CA TYR A 126 -9.82 8.95 48.23
C TYR A 126 -8.36 8.48 48.16
N ASP A 127 -7.85 8.30 46.95
CA ASP A 127 -6.43 8.08 46.67
C ASP A 127 -5.61 9.37 47.00
N PRO A 128 -4.27 9.30 47.07
CA PRO A 128 -3.44 10.48 47.29
C PRO A 128 -3.82 11.61 46.33
N THR A 129 -4.21 12.75 46.89
CA THR A 129 -4.86 13.85 46.17
C THR A 129 -3.82 14.92 45.85
N SER A 130 -3.58 15.17 44.57
CA SER A 130 -2.70 16.27 44.15
C SER A 130 -3.45 17.59 44.22
N VAL A 131 -2.89 18.55 44.95
CA VAL A 131 -3.41 19.90 45.10
C VAL A 131 -2.49 20.85 44.34
N SER A 132 -3.06 21.74 43.54
CA SER A 132 -2.34 22.75 42.78
C SER A 132 -2.97 24.12 43.04
N LEU A 133 -2.14 25.11 43.31
CA LEU A 133 -2.54 26.52 43.28
C LEU A 133 -2.27 27.06 41.89
N LEU A 134 -3.25 27.75 41.30
CA LEU A 134 -3.14 28.34 39.98
C LEU A 134 -3.35 29.84 40.04
N TYR A 135 -2.57 30.56 39.23
CA TYR A 135 -2.75 31.97 38.91
C TYR A 135 -2.84 32.09 37.39
N ASP A 136 -3.91 32.70 36.88
CA ASP A 136 -4.21 32.80 35.44
C ASP A 136 -4.06 31.45 34.68
N ASP A 137 -4.60 30.38 35.28
CA ASP A 137 -4.55 28.99 34.80
C ASP A 137 -3.14 28.34 34.68
N ALA A 138 -2.09 29.04 35.12
CA ALA A 138 -0.77 28.47 35.33
C ALA A 138 -0.62 27.96 36.77
N THR A 139 -0.14 26.73 36.93
CA THR A 139 0.20 26.17 38.26
C THR A 139 1.41 26.93 38.82
N ILE A 140 1.29 27.40 40.06
CA ILE A 140 2.32 28.19 40.75
C ILE A 140 2.88 27.49 41.99
N ALA A 141 2.18 26.49 42.53
CA ALA A 141 2.61 25.71 43.69
C ALA A 141 1.81 24.40 43.73
N THR A 142 2.41 23.33 44.25
CA THR A 142 1.74 22.03 44.39
C THR A 142 1.93 21.42 45.78
N ALA A 143 0.99 20.55 46.17
CA ALA A 143 1.03 19.74 47.38
C ALA A 143 0.36 18.39 47.11
N THR A 144 0.55 17.44 48.01
CA THR A 144 -0.18 16.17 47.98
C THR A 144 -0.80 15.93 49.35
N ILE A 145 -2.10 15.63 49.37
CA ILE A 145 -2.82 15.18 50.56
C ILE A 145 -2.81 13.64 50.55
N PRO A 146 -2.44 12.97 51.65
CA PRO A 146 -2.46 11.52 51.71
C PRO A 146 -3.89 10.97 51.55
N SER A 147 -3.99 9.70 51.16
CA SER A 147 -5.28 9.01 51.03
C SER A 147 -6.07 9.05 52.33
N PHE A 148 -7.38 9.28 52.25
CA PHE A 148 -8.26 9.33 53.41
C PHE A 148 -9.60 8.66 53.14
N LEU A 149 -10.25 8.22 54.22
CA LEU A 149 -11.60 7.63 54.21
C LEU A 149 -12.61 8.66 54.71
N HIS A 150 -13.67 8.84 53.93
CA HIS A 150 -14.70 9.84 54.20
C HIS A 150 -16.01 9.18 54.59
N HIS A 151 -16.14 8.96 55.91
CA HIS A 151 -17.29 8.32 56.54
C HIS A 151 -18.62 9.04 56.26
N GLN A 152 -19.71 8.29 56.35
CA GLN A 152 -21.07 8.77 56.15
C GLN A 152 -21.41 9.93 57.09
N LYS A 153 -22.09 10.97 56.59
CA LYS A 153 -22.50 12.17 57.33
C LYS A 153 -21.38 12.84 58.12
N ASN A 154 -20.13 12.77 57.63
CA ASN A 154 -18.99 13.38 58.29
C ASN A 154 -18.42 14.56 57.48
N THR A 155 -17.88 15.55 58.19
CA THR A 155 -17.09 16.63 57.61
C THR A 155 -15.65 16.46 58.04
N THR A 156 -14.76 16.31 57.06
CA THR A 156 -13.33 16.12 57.29
C THR A 156 -12.59 17.40 56.89
N VAL A 157 -11.78 17.91 57.80
CA VAL A 157 -10.88 19.04 57.54
C VAL A 157 -9.53 18.49 57.10
N LEU A 158 -9.04 18.96 55.96
CA LEU A 158 -7.79 18.55 55.34
C LEU A 158 -6.82 19.74 55.32
N GLU A 159 -5.63 19.55 55.84
CA GLU A 159 -4.57 20.56 55.82
C GLU A 159 -3.52 20.17 54.77
N ALA A 160 -3.15 21.12 53.92
CA ALA A 160 -2.14 20.96 52.88
C ALA A 160 -1.15 22.13 52.92
N TYR A 161 0.15 21.81 52.95
CA TYR A 161 1.22 22.78 52.85
C TYR A 161 1.69 22.86 51.40
N VAL A 162 1.28 23.90 50.68
CA VAL A 162 1.59 24.08 49.26
C VAL A 162 2.84 24.91 49.12
N THR A 163 3.85 24.40 48.42
CA THR A 163 5.15 25.04 48.26
C THR A 163 5.49 25.23 46.79
N SER A 164 6.10 26.38 46.47
CA SER A 164 6.77 26.63 45.19
C SER A 164 8.27 26.74 45.43
N THR A 165 9.06 26.02 44.62
CA THR A 165 10.54 26.05 44.66
C THR A 165 11.07 26.27 43.26
N ASP A 166 11.71 27.42 43.04
CA ASP A 166 12.40 27.78 41.78
C ASP A 166 11.55 27.65 40.49
N GLU A 167 10.23 27.86 40.58
CA GLU A 167 9.38 27.88 39.37
C GLU A 167 9.60 29.15 38.54
N GLU A 168 9.80 28.95 37.23
CA GLU A 168 10.05 30.00 36.25
C GLU A 168 8.70 30.51 35.71
N VAL A 169 8.36 31.76 36.06
CA VAL A 169 7.09 32.38 35.64
C VAL A 169 7.37 33.41 34.54
N GLN A 170 6.46 33.52 33.55
CA GLN A 170 6.54 34.55 32.51
C GLN A 170 6.75 35.95 33.12
N SER A 171 7.60 36.77 32.47
CA SER A 171 8.07 38.08 32.97
C SER A 171 6.95 39.05 33.35
N ASP A 172 5.80 38.93 32.70
CA ASP A 172 4.68 39.85 32.83
C ASP A 172 3.94 39.62 34.16
N THR A 173 3.73 38.35 34.54
CA THR A 173 3.12 37.93 35.81
C THR A 173 3.96 38.30 37.03
N VAL A 174 5.29 38.18 36.95
CA VAL A 174 6.20 38.56 38.06
C VAL A 174 6.23 40.08 38.25
N THR A 175 6.10 40.84 37.16
CA THR A 175 6.04 42.31 37.20
C THR A 175 4.73 42.78 37.85
N GLU A 176 3.62 42.05 37.64
CA GLU A 176 2.31 42.33 38.24
C GLU A 176 2.26 41.93 39.72
N LEU A 177 2.79 40.77 40.10
CA LEU A 177 2.99 40.35 41.49
C LEU A 177 3.90 41.32 42.29
N LYS A 178 4.93 41.89 41.65
CA LYS A 178 5.81 42.93 42.21
C LYS A 178 5.15 44.31 42.34
N ARG A 179 4.17 44.62 41.50
CA ARG A 179 3.40 45.88 41.56
C ARG A 179 2.35 45.82 42.67
N SER A 180 1.71 44.66 42.83
CA SER A 180 0.72 44.36 43.87
C SER A 180 1.31 44.28 45.29
N THR A 181 2.62 44.07 45.42
CA THR A 181 3.37 44.14 46.70
C THR A 181 3.76 45.56 47.12
N LYS A 182 3.46 46.59 46.32
CA LYS A 182 3.74 48.01 46.67
C LYS A 182 2.49 48.84 46.97
N GLY A 183 1.30 48.23 46.91
CA GLY A 183 0.04 48.84 47.33
C GLY A 183 -1.00 47.75 47.51
N LYS A 184 -1.70 47.73 48.65
CA LYS A 184 -2.71 46.74 49.08
C LYS A 184 -3.57 46.19 47.94
N SER A 185 -3.07 45.17 47.24
CA SER A 185 -3.73 44.55 46.10
C SER A 185 -3.83 43.06 46.39
N GLU A 186 -5.06 42.54 46.39
CA GLU A 186 -5.34 41.13 46.58
C GLU A 186 -5.03 40.35 45.28
N VAL A 187 -4.46 39.15 45.41
CA VAL A 187 -4.21 38.24 44.29
C VAL A 187 -5.30 37.18 44.26
N ALA A 188 -6.02 37.07 43.15
CA ALA A 188 -7.00 36.01 42.94
C ALA A 188 -6.29 34.71 42.55
N LEU A 189 -6.45 33.68 43.37
CA LEU A 189 -5.91 32.33 43.15
C LEU A 189 -7.05 31.33 42.94
N LYS A 190 -6.75 30.27 42.20
CA LYS A 190 -7.60 29.09 42.05
C LYS A 190 -6.95 27.89 42.72
N VAL A 191 -7.73 27.08 43.44
CA VAL A 191 -7.27 25.81 44.00
C VAL A 191 -7.83 24.68 43.17
N LYS A 192 -6.97 23.81 42.63
CA LYS A 192 -7.35 22.62 41.89
C LYS A 192 -6.93 21.37 42.66
N LEU A 193 -7.86 20.43 42.84
CA LEU A 193 -7.58 19.10 43.37
C LEU A 193 -7.86 18.05 42.30
N GLU A 194 -6.97 17.08 42.18
CA GLU A 194 -7.17 15.90 41.34
C GLU A 194 -6.96 14.64 42.18
N THR A 195 -7.95 13.75 42.16
CA THR A 195 -7.91 12.50 42.93
C THR A 195 -8.81 11.43 42.31
N LYS A 196 -8.61 10.18 42.72
CA LYS A 196 -9.44 9.05 42.35
C LYS A 196 -10.25 8.61 43.56
N VAL A 197 -11.55 8.44 43.38
CA VAL A 197 -12.51 8.17 44.44
C VAL A 197 -13.22 6.85 44.20
N GLU A 198 -13.28 6.04 45.24
CA GLU A 198 -13.99 4.77 45.26
C GLU A 198 -15.15 4.85 46.26
N ALA A 199 -16.37 4.61 45.79
CA ALA A 199 -17.56 4.55 46.62
C ALA A 199 -17.80 3.10 47.08
N GLN A 200 -17.97 2.93 48.38
CA GLN A 200 -18.28 1.63 48.99
C GLN A 200 -19.71 1.63 49.53
N MET A 201 -20.52 0.71 48.99
CA MET A 201 -21.93 0.50 49.29
C MET A 201 -22.10 -0.91 49.87
N GLY A 202 -21.83 -1.06 51.17
CA GLY A 202 -21.80 -2.38 51.82
C GLY A 202 -20.67 -3.27 51.27
N VAL A 203 -21.04 -4.40 50.66
CA VAL A 203 -20.10 -5.36 50.04
C VAL A 203 -19.68 -4.94 48.63
N PHE A 204 -20.38 -3.99 48.03
CA PHE A 204 -20.13 -3.53 46.66
C PHE A 204 -19.19 -2.32 46.66
N GLN A 205 -18.08 -2.41 45.93
CA GLN A 205 -17.12 -1.33 45.72
C GLN A 205 -17.16 -0.90 44.25
N THR A 206 -17.35 0.39 43.99
CA THR A 206 -17.35 0.92 42.63
C THR A 206 -15.92 0.97 42.07
N PRO A 207 -15.70 0.76 40.76
CA PRO A 207 -14.42 1.07 40.15
C PRO A 207 -14.09 2.55 40.35
N GLY A 208 -12.86 2.87 40.77
CA GLY A 208 -12.54 4.24 41.15
C GLY A 208 -12.64 5.23 40.00
N VAL A 209 -13.26 6.37 40.31
CA VAL A 209 -13.58 7.45 39.37
C VAL A 209 -12.65 8.61 39.63
N GLY A 210 -12.01 9.14 38.60
CA GLY A 210 -11.22 10.36 38.71
C GLY A 210 -12.15 11.56 38.89
N ILE A 211 -11.93 12.35 39.93
CA ILE A 211 -12.62 13.63 40.15
C ILE A 211 -11.60 14.77 40.09
N THR A 212 -12.08 15.92 39.62
CA THR A 212 -11.36 17.18 39.67
C THR A 212 -12.22 18.17 40.44
N VAL A 213 -11.66 18.79 41.48
CA VAL A 213 -12.33 19.83 42.27
C VAL A 213 -11.65 21.15 41.97
N LEU A 214 -12.42 22.18 41.62
CA LEU A 214 -11.94 23.52 41.31
C LEU A 214 -12.59 24.53 42.25
N CYS A 215 -11.78 25.29 42.95
CA CYS A 215 -12.22 26.36 43.85
C CYS A 215 -11.69 27.69 43.29
N ASP A 216 -12.58 28.52 42.75
CA ASP A 216 -12.25 29.82 42.16
C ASP A 216 -12.64 30.96 43.11
N GLY A 217 -12.02 32.14 42.93
CA GLY A 217 -12.40 33.36 43.66
C GLY A 217 -11.71 33.53 45.02
N ILE A 218 -10.55 32.91 45.24
CA ILE A 218 -9.82 33.01 46.51
C ILE A 218 -8.84 34.17 46.44
N ALA A 219 -9.17 35.28 47.10
CA ALA A 219 -8.33 36.46 47.17
C ALA A 219 -7.32 36.33 48.33
N VAL A 220 -6.01 36.45 48.04
CA VAL A 220 -4.93 36.42 49.04
C VAL A 220 -4.21 37.76 49.08
N SER A 221 -4.09 38.34 50.27
CA SER A 221 -3.30 39.55 50.50
C SER A 221 -1.81 39.22 50.64
N LEU A 222 -0.96 40.01 49.98
CA LEU A 222 0.50 39.87 50.07
C LEU A 222 1.05 40.67 51.27
N PRO A 223 2.03 40.14 52.03
CA PRO A 223 2.59 40.85 53.19
C PRO A 223 3.55 41.98 52.79
N ASP A 224 3.31 43.19 53.31
CA ASP A 224 4.25 44.32 53.29
C ASP A 224 5.25 44.17 54.45
N GLY A 225 6.33 43.40 54.29
CA GLY A 225 7.49 43.40 55.20
C GLY A 225 7.22 42.97 56.66
N GLU A 226 7.84 41.85 57.07
CA GLU A 226 7.99 41.36 58.45
C GLU A 226 6.74 40.94 59.26
N LYS A 227 5.54 40.81 58.68
CA LYS A 227 4.42 40.05 59.30
C LYS A 227 3.76 39.07 58.32
N PRO A 228 3.39 37.85 58.74
CA PRO A 228 2.66 36.92 57.87
C PRO A 228 1.29 37.51 57.51
N ALA A 229 0.97 37.59 56.23
CA ALA A 229 -0.34 38.04 55.77
C ALA A 229 -1.34 36.89 55.87
N SER A 230 -2.42 37.10 56.63
CA SER A 230 -3.57 36.20 56.66
C SER A 230 -4.61 36.67 55.65
N ALA A 231 -4.93 35.85 54.65
CA ALA A 231 -6.11 36.09 53.83
C ALA A 231 -7.37 35.70 54.62
N SER A 232 -8.37 36.57 54.64
CA SER A 232 -9.72 36.25 55.11
C SER A 232 -10.51 35.63 53.96
N VAL A 233 -10.51 34.30 53.88
CA VAL A 233 -11.38 33.58 52.95
C VAL A 233 -12.70 33.30 53.68
N GLU A 234 -13.80 33.90 53.24
CA GLU A 234 -15.13 33.40 53.59
C GLU A 234 -15.38 32.12 52.76
N ASN A 235 -15.80 31.05 53.44
CA ASN A 235 -15.96 29.68 52.92
C ASN A 235 -16.33 29.64 51.43
N THR A 236 -15.33 29.40 50.57
CA THR A 236 -15.54 29.39 49.12
C THR A 236 -15.93 27.97 48.69
N ALA A 237 -17.14 27.80 48.17
CA ALA A 237 -17.61 26.51 47.67
C ALA A 237 -16.90 26.14 46.36
N CYS A 238 -16.48 24.88 46.24
CA CYS A 238 -15.77 24.39 45.07
C CYS A 238 -16.69 23.60 44.12
N GLU A 239 -16.45 23.71 42.83
CA GLU A 239 -17.11 22.90 41.82
C GLU A 239 -16.41 21.53 41.70
N VAL A 240 -17.21 20.46 41.66
CA VAL A 240 -16.72 19.07 41.57
C VAL A 240 -17.10 18.48 40.21
N ASP A 241 -16.12 18.29 39.34
CA ASP A 241 -16.28 17.57 38.07
C ASP A 241 -15.88 16.10 38.24
N ALA A 242 -16.86 15.21 38.15
CA ALA A 242 -16.64 13.76 38.24
C ALA A 242 -16.54 13.17 36.83
N ARG A 243 -15.32 12.79 36.40
CA ARG A 243 -15.11 12.11 35.12
C ARG A 243 -15.47 10.63 35.25
N PHE A 244 -16.77 10.34 35.24
CA PHE A 244 -17.26 8.97 35.08
C PHE A 244 -16.75 8.40 33.75
N LYS A 245 -15.74 7.52 33.80
CA LYS A 245 -15.45 6.55 32.73
C LYS A 245 -16.54 5.46 32.70
N ILE A 246 -17.81 5.84 32.80
CA ILE A 246 -18.92 4.95 32.48
C ILE A 246 -18.83 4.72 30.97
N TRP A 247 -18.87 3.45 30.60
CA TRP A 247 -19.02 2.93 29.25
C TRP A 247 -20.04 3.76 28.44
N LYS A 248 -19.55 4.83 27.80
CA LYS A 248 -20.14 5.35 26.57
C LYS A 248 -20.05 4.19 25.58
N TRP A 249 -21.12 3.41 25.46
CA TRP A 249 -21.50 2.74 24.22
C TRP A 249 -21.79 3.82 23.17
N THR A 250 -20.73 4.54 22.79
CA THR A 250 -20.65 5.23 21.52
C THR A 250 -19.81 4.31 20.65
N VAL A 251 -20.44 3.23 20.21
CA VAL A 251 -20.04 2.43 19.04
C VAL A 251 -20.06 3.30 17.75
N TYR A 252 -20.37 4.59 17.85
CA TYR A 252 -20.17 5.62 16.82
C TYR A 252 -19.52 6.91 17.36
N GLY A 253 -18.47 6.81 18.19
CA GLY A 253 -17.80 8.02 18.71
C GLY A 253 -16.37 7.87 19.18
N ARG A 254 -15.85 6.64 19.38
CA ARG A 254 -14.42 6.39 19.65
C ARG A 254 -13.68 5.85 18.41
N LEU A 255 -14.11 6.35 17.25
CA LEU A 255 -13.41 6.34 15.97
C LEU A 255 -13.13 7.79 15.50
N LEU A 256 -13.12 8.73 16.44
CA LEU A 256 -12.32 9.94 16.37
C LEU A 256 -11.14 9.65 17.30
N SER A 257 -10.18 8.83 16.87
CA SER A 257 -8.96 9.35 16.29
C SER A 257 -8.52 10.59 17.07
N SER A 258 -7.47 10.45 17.90
CA SER A 258 -6.46 11.50 17.83
C SER A 258 -6.00 11.49 16.38
N ARG A 259 -6.73 12.22 15.52
CA ARG A 259 -6.18 12.68 14.26
C ARG A 259 -5.13 13.64 14.74
N ASN A 260 -3.93 13.12 14.96
CA ASN A 260 -2.75 13.93 15.05
C ASN A 260 -2.65 14.53 13.65
N PHE A 261 -3.29 15.68 13.46
CA PHE A 261 -3.20 16.43 12.24
C PHE A 261 -1.76 16.95 12.21
N VAL A 262 -0.93 16.29 11.41
CA VAL A 262 0.36 16.85 11.02
C VAL A 262 0.02 18.10 10.21
N SER A 263 0.57 19.24 10.64
CA SER A 263 0.45 20.47 9.88
C SER A 263 0.96 20.24 8.45
N LYS A 264 0.27 20.79 7.44
CA LYS A 264 0.61 20.62 6.03
C LYS A 264 1.10 21.93 5.45
N ASP A 265 2.18 21.87 4.70
CA ASP A 265 2.61 22.99 3.86
C ASP A 265 2.00 22.82 2.47
N ILE A 266 1.52 23.93 1.90
CA ILE A 266 0.87 23.95 0.59
C ILE A 266 1.61 24.91 -0.31
N ASN A 267 2.11 24.39 -1.43
CA ASN A 267 2.77 25.17 -2.47
C ASN A 267 1.94 25.12 -3.76
N PHE A 268 1.93 26.22 -4.51
CA PHE A 268 1.04 26.41 -5.65
C PHE A 268 1.79 26.72 -6.95
N GLY A 269 1.15 26.39 -8.07
CA GLY A 269 1.53 26.76 -9.42
C GLY A 269 2.97 26.37 -9.77
N VAL A 270 3.72 27.35 -10.28
CA VAL A 270 5.07 27.15 -10.82
C VAL A 270 6.06 26.72 -9.73
N GLY A 271 5.92 27.22 -8.50
CA GLY A 271 6.81 26.88 -7.38
C GLY A 271 6.78 25.38 -7.06
N ALA A 272 5.56 24.84 -6.91
CA ALA A 272 5.34 23.41 -6.67
C ALA A 272 5.89 22.55 -7.83
N ARG A 273 5.60 22.92 -9.09
CA ARG A 273 6.09 22.20 -10.27
C ARG A 273 7.61 22.22 -10.38
N ALA A 274 8.25 23.35 -10.06
CA ALA A 274 9.70 23.49 -10.12
C ALA A 274 10.40 22.62 -9.07
N ALA A 275 9.87 22.55 -7.84
CA ALA A 275 10.41 21.70 -6.78
C ALA A 275 10.30 20.20 -7.15
N ILE A 276 9.14 19.78 -7.65
CA ILE A 276 8.92 18.41 -8.14
C ILE A 276 9.87 18.10 -9.30
N LEU A 277 9.97 18.99 -10.30
CA LEU A 277 10.86 18.82 -11.45
C LEU A 277 12.33 18.71 -11.03
N GLN A 278 12.76 19.44 -10.00
CA GLN A 278 14.11 19.32 -9.46
C GLN A 278 14.36 17.92 -8.88
N GLY A 279 13.40 17.37 -8.14
CA GLY A 279 13.47 15.99 -7.64
C GLY A 279 13.55 14.96 -8.75
N VAL A 280 12.68 15.08 -9.76
CA VAL A 280 12.68 14.22 -10.96
C VAL A 280 14.02 14.29 -11.68
N THR A 281 14.55 15.50 -11.89
CA THR A 281 15.82 15.75 -12.61
C THR A 281 16.99 15.11 -11.88
N GLN A 282 17.10 15.26 -10.56
CA GLN A 282 18.20 14.67 -9.81
C GLN A 282 18.18 13.14 -9.81
N VAL A 283 17.01 12.52 -9.69
CA VAL A 283 16.89 11.06 -9.82
C VAL A 283 17.23 10.62 -11.23
N ALA A 284 16.68 11.29 -12.24
CA ALA A 284 16.94 10.94 -13.64
C ALA A 284 18.42 11.13 -14.02
N ASP A 285 19.08 12.16 -13.51
CA ASP A 285 20.50 12.41 -13.74
C ASP A 285 21.38 11.34 -13.10
N ALA A 286 20.99 10.80 -11.94
CA ALA A 286 21.68 9.68 -11.31
C ALA A 286 21.45 8.35 -12.05
N VAL A 287 20.24 8.13 -12.58
CA VAL A 287 19.87 6.90 -13.30
C VAL A 287 20.44 6.89 -14.72
N LYS A 288 20.42 8.01 -15.44
CA LYS A 288 20.82 8.08 -16.85
C LYS A 288 22.29 7.74 -17.11
N VAL A 289 23.16 7.84 -16.10
CA VAL A 289 24.58 7.45 -16.23
C VAL A 289 24.75 5.96 -16.55
N THR A 290 23.75 5.14 -16.23
CA THR A 290 23.78 3.69 -16.49
C THR A 290 23.35 3.33 -17.91
N MET A 291 22.77 4.29 -18.66
CA MET A 291 22.17 4.02 -19.97
C MET A 291 23.21 3.68 -21.05
N GLY A 292 22.93 2.64 -21.84
CA GLY A 292 23.71 2.25 -23.01
C GLY A 292 24.92 1.34 -22.72
N PRO A 293 25.61 0.86 -23.77
CA PRO A 293 26.71 -0.11 -23.63
C PRO A 293 27.92 0.47 -22.88
N LYS A 294 28.16 1.78 -22.99
CA LYS A 294 29.21 2.52 -22.26
C LYS A 294 28.68 3.22 -20.99
N GLY A 295 27.47 2.87 -20.54
CA GLY A 295 26.92 3.32 -19.27
C GLY A 295 27.80 2.85 -18.09
N ARG A 296 27.86 3.68 -17.05
CA ARG A 296 28.71 3.47 -15.86
C ARG A 296 27.88 2.92 -14.70
N ASN A 297 28.56 2.28 -13.75
CA ASN A 297 27.93 1.75 -12.55
C ASN A 297 27.67 2.86 -11.53
N VAL A 298 26.61 2.69 -10.75
CA VAL A 298 26.29 3.53 -9.59
C VAL A 298 26.57 2.72 -8.32
N ILE A 299 27.20 3.38 -7.34
CA ILE A 299 27.50 2.81 -6.03
C ILE A 299 26.45 3.31 -5.05
N ILE A 300 25.78 2.37 -4.37
CA ILE A 300 24.73 2.63 -3.39
C ILE A 300 25.22 2.18 -2.02
N GLU A 301 25.29 3.13 -1.08
CA GLU A 301 25.57 2.85 0.33
C GLU A 301 24.44 1.99 0.93
N ARG A 302 24.81 1.01 1.75
CA ARG A 302 23.87 0.21 2.53
C ARG A 302 24.08 0.46 4.01
N SER A 303 22.98 0.50 4.77
CA SER A 303 22.99 0.66 6.23
C SER A 303 23.81 -0.42 6.95
N ARG A 304 23.93 -1.60 6.36
CA ARG A 304 24.76 -2.73 6.83
C ARG A 304 25.37 -3.48 5.65
N GLY A 305 26.63 -3.89 5.78
CA GLY A 305 27.35 -4.68 4.78
C GLY A 305 28.08 -3.84 3.73
N ASN A 306 28.49 -4.48 2.64
CA ASN A 306 29.23 -3.83 1.55
C ASN A 306 28.28 -2.98 0.67
N PRO A 307 28.78 -1.89 0.06
CA PRO A 307 27.99 -1.08 -0.87
C PRO A 307 27.55 -1.90 -2.08
N ARG A 308 26.34 -1.64 -2.58
CA ARG A 308 25.83 -2.29 -3.80
C ARG A 308 26.34 -1.52 -5.01
N ILE A 309 26.95 -2.22 -5.96
CA ILE A 309 27.31 -1.67 -7.26
C ILE A 309 26.28 -2.18 -8.25
N THR A 310 25.66 -1.30 -9.03
CA THR A 310 24.63 -1.71 -9.99
C THR A 310 24.57 -0.79 -11.22
N LYS A 311 24.10 -1.34 -12.32
CA LYS A 311 23.72 -0.62 -13.55
C LYS A 311 22.19 -0.54 -13.73
N ASP A 312 21.43 -1.22 -12.87
CA ASP A 312 19.98 -1.24 -12.95
C ASP A 312 19.37 0.11 -12.51
N GLY A 313 18.64 0.73 -13.43
CA GLY A 313 18.00 2.03 -13.21
C GLY A 313 16.94 2.00 -12.10
N VAL A 314 16.17 0.91 -11.93
CA VAL A 314 15.14 0.86 -10.88
C VAL A 314 15.77 0.72 -9.50
N THR A 315 16.85 -0.04 -9.36
CA THR A 315 17.60 -0.14 -8.12
C THR A 315 18.21 1.21 -7.72
N VAL A 316 18.79 1.96 -8.68
CA VAL A 316 19.31 3.31 -8.41
C VAL A 316 18.18 4.26 -7.98
N ALA A 317 17.08 4.31 -8.75
CA ALA A 317 15.96 5.21 -8.46
C ALA A 317 15.37 4.98 -7.06
N LYS A 318 15.22 3.71 -6.65
CA LYS A 318 14.68 3.33 -5.34
C LYS A 318 15.56 3.82 -4.18
N SER A 319 16.87 3.83 -4.36
CA SER A 319 17.81 4.22 -3.29
C SER A 319 17.83 5.72 -2.98
N ILE A 320 17.27 6.56 -3.85
CA ILE A 320 17.32 8.02 -3.69
C ILE A 320 16.11 8.52 -2.88
N LYS A 321 16.37 9.17 -1.74
CA LYS A 321 15.34 9.79 -0.89
C LYS A 321 15.80 11.19 -0.51
N PHE A 322 14.96 12.20 -0.76
CA PHE A 322 15.29 13.60 -0.46
C PHE A 322 14.74 14.02 0.90
N LYS A 323 15.51 14.85 1.61
CA LYS A 323 15.05 15.48 2.86
C LYS A 323 13.90 16.45 2.61
N ASP A 324 13.99 17.20 1.51
CA ASP A 324 12.93 18.09 1.01
C ASP A 324 11.75 17.25 0.51
N LYS A 325 10.57 17.46 1.09
CA LYS A 325 9.37 16.67 0.81
C LYS A 325 8.79 16.93 -0.57
N GLU A 326 8.85 18.16 -1.09
CA GLU A 326 8.36 18.49 -2.42
C GLU A 326 9.25 17.87 -3.50
N LYS A 327 10.58 17.92 -3.30
CA LYS A 327 11.52 17.21 -4.17
C LYS A 327 11.35 15.70 -4.07
N ASN A 328 11.10 15.18 -2.86
CA ASN A 328 10.89 13.74 -2.67
C ASN A 328 9.63 13.22 -3.38
N ILE A 329 8.56 14.03 -3.49
CA ILE A 329 7.42 13.68 -4.34
C ILE A 329 7.88 13.44 -5.79
N GLY A 330 8.72 14.32 -6.33
CA GLY A 330 9.31 14.12 -7.66
C GLY A 330 10.11 12.82 -7.77
N ALA A 331 10.92 12.50 -6.76
CA ALA A 331 11.67 11.25 -6.71
C ALA A 331 10.78 10.00 -6.69
N ASP A 332 9.74 10.01 -5.84
CA ASP A 332 8.84 8.87 -5.67
C ASP A 332 8.04 8.59 -6.95
N LEU A 333 7.79 9.61 -7.76
CA LEU A 333 7.14 9.45 -9.06
C LEU A 333 8.05 8.80 -10.10
N VAL A 334 9.33 9.17 -10.16
CA VAL A 334 10.31 8.46 -11.01
C VAL A 334 10.45 7.01 -10.58
N LYS A 335 10.47 6.75 -9.26
CA LYS A 335 10.45 5.37 -8.73
C LYS A 335 9.22 4.60 -9.18
N GLN A 336 8.04 5.24 -9.19
CA GLN A 336 6.82 4.61 -9.68
C GLN A 336 6.89 4.27 -11.16
N VAL A 337 7.40 5.17 -12.01
CA VAL A 337 7.62 4.90 -13.44
C VAL A 337 8.58 3.73 -13.61
N ALA A 338 9.77 3.80 -13.01
CA ALA A 338 10.77 2.76 -13.13
C ALA A 338 10.24 1.40 -12.63
N LYS A 339 9.47 1.39 -11.54
CA LYS A 339 8.83 0.18 -11.01
C LYS A 339 7.75 -0.36 -11.95
N ALA A 340 6.87 0.49 -12.48
CA ALA A 340 5.80 0.08 -13.39
C ALA A 340 6.37 -0.56 -14.66
N THR A 341 7.38 0.08 -15.26
CA THR A 341 8.06 -0.43 -16.45
C THR A 341 8.78 -1.75 -16.16
N ASN A 342 9.46 -1.84 -15.00
CA ASN A 342 10.09 -3.09 -14.58
C ASN A 342 9.08 -4.22 -14.36
N THR A 343 7.91 -3.95 -13.79
CA THR A 343 6.88 -4.96 -13.59
C THR A 343 6.24 -5.42 -14.91
N ALA A 344 6.05 -4.51 -15.87
CA ALA A 344 5.38 -4.81 -17.13
C ALA A 344 6.30 -5.43 -18.18
N ALA A 345 7.55 -4.99 -18.27
CA ALA A 345 8.50 -5.41 -19.30
C ALA A 345 9.81 -6.00 -18.74
N GLY A 346 10.17 -5.70 -17.49
CA GLY A 346 11.37 -6.22 -16.83
C GLY A 346 12.70 -5.70 -17.37
N ASP A 347 12.66 -4.69 -18.22
CA ASP A 347 13.79 -3.93 -18.77
C ASP A 347 13.28 -2.51 -19.16
N GLY A 348 14.17 -1.60 -19.55
CA GLY A 348 13.83 -0.26 -20.04
C GLY A 348 13.58 0.78 -18.95
N THR A 349 13.90 0.46 -17.69
CA THR A 349 13.68 1.32 -16.52
C THR A 349 14.42 2.65 -16.64
N THR A 350 15.67 2.62 -17.10
CA THR A 350 16.48 3.81 -17.38
C THR A 350 15.90 4.63 -18.54
N CYS A 351 15.42 3.98 -19.60
CA CYS A 351 14.79 4.65 -20.74
C CYS A 351 13.51 5.39 -20.31
N ALA A 352 12.64 4.74 -19.53
CA ALA A 352 11.42 5.34 -18.99
C ALA A 352 11.73 6.56 -18.10
N THR A 353 12.81 6.49 -17.32
CA THR A 353 13.27 7.59 -16.46
C THR A 353 13.75 8.80 -17.27
N VAL A 354 14.56 8.57 -18.30
CA VAL A 354 15.04 9.64 -19.20
C VAL A 354 13.90 10.28 -19.98
N LEU A 355 12.95 9.48 -20.48
CA LEU A 355 11.74 9.98 -21.13
C LEU A 355 10.88 10.81 -20.17
N THR A 356 10.71 10.37 -18.93
CA THR A 356 9.96 11.12 -17.90
C THR A 356 10.58 12.49 -17.66
N GLN A 357 11.89 12.57 -17.49
CA GLN A 357 12.62 13.83 -17.33
C GLN A 357 12.39 14.78 -18.51
N ALA A 358 12.53 14.27 -19.74
CA ALA A 358 12.40 15.06 -20.97
C ALA A 358 10.97 15.57 -21.19
N ILE A 359 9.95 14.71 -21.04
CA ILE A 359 8.54 15.08 -21.19
C ILE A 359 8.16 16.12 -20.12
N LEU A 360 8.54 15.89 -18.86
CA LEU A 360 8.17 16.78 -17.77
C LEU A 360 8.84 18.15 -17.88
N THR A 361 10.11 18.19 -18.26
CA THR A 361 10.85 19.46 -18.43
C THR A 361 10.20 20.33 -19.50
N GLU A 362 9.91 19.77 -20.67
CA GLU A 362 9.26 20.52 -21.76
C GLU A 362 7.78 20.83 -21.47
N GLY A 363 7.09 19.96 -20.74
CA GLY A 363 5.74 20.20 -20.24
C GLY A 363 5.66 21.36 -19.26
N CYS A 364 6.52 21.39 -18.23
CA CYS A 364 6.59 22.48 -17.27
C CYS A 364 6.92 23.82 -17.93
N LYS A 365 7.84 23.84 -18.90
CA LYS A 365 8.15 25.04 -19.71
C LYS A 365 6.93 25.53 -20.49
N SER A 366 6.20 24.62 -21.14
CA SER A 366 5.02 24.98 -21.93
C SER A 366 3.88 25.51 -21.07
N ILE A 367 3.67 24.95 -19.88
CA ILE A 367 2.67 25.44 -18.92
C ILE A 367 3.05 26.81 -18.36
N ALA A 368 4.33 27.02 -18.05
CA ALA A 368 4.83 28.33 -17.64
C ALA A 368 4.63 29.41 -18.72
N ALA A 369 4.58 29.01 -20.00
CA ALA A 369 4.25 29.89 -21.13
C ALA A 369 2.73 30.17 -21.29
N GLY A 370 1.87 29.62 -20.43
CA GLY A 370 0.43 29.87 -20.43
C GLY A 370 -0.42 28.95 -21.32
N VAL A 371 0.16 27.83 -21.78
CA VAL A 371 -0.54 26.82 -22.61
C VAL A 371 -1.67 26.14 -21.82
N ASN A 372 -2.81 25.87 -22.46
CA ASN A 372 -3.89 25.11 -21.83
C ASN A 372 -3.43 23.68 -21.52
N VAL A 373 -3.46 23.34 -20.23
CA VAL A 373 -2.98 22.04 -19.71
C VAL A 373 -3.77 20.86 -20.29
N MET A 374 -5.08 21.00 -20.49
CA MET A 374 -5.93 19.90 -20.96
C MET A 374 -5.69 19.62 -22.45
N ASP A 375 -5.53 20.66 -23.26
CA ASP A 375 -5.18 20.50 -24.67
C ASP A 375 -3.75 20.00 -24.86
N LEU A 376 -2.80 20.47 -24.03
CA LEU A 376 -1.46 19.91 -23.98
C LEU A 376 -1.48 18.40 -23.71
N ARG A 377 -2.27 17.97 -22.72
CA ARG A 377 -2.47 16.56 -22.38
C ARG A 377 -3.06 15.77 -23.54
N ASN A 378 -4.06 16.32 -24.23
CA ASN A 378 -4.66 15.68 -25.39
C ASN A 378 -3.64 15.52 -26.54
N GLY A 379 -2.82 16.55 -26.79
CA GLY A 379 -1.75 16.53 -27.77
C GLY A 379 -0.69 15.46 -27.48
N ILE A 380 -0.24 15.38 -26.22
CA ILE A 380 0.71 14.34 -25.76
C ILE A 380 0.13 12.94 -25.96
N ASN A 381 -1.12 12.69 -25.53
CA ASN A 381 -1.75 11.37 -25.70
C ASN A 381 -1.85 10.96 -27.17
N LYS A 382 -2.29 11.89 -28.04
CA LYS A 382 -2.35 11.64 -29.49
C LYS A 382 -0.98 11.31 -30.08
N ALA A 383 0.07 12.01 -29.67
CA ALA A 383 1.42 11.75 -30.12
C ALA A 383 1.93 10.38 -29.66
N VAL A 384 1.69 10.02 -28.39
CA VAL A 384 2.04 8.70 -27.85
C VAL A 384 1.32 7.59 -28.63
N ASP A 385 0.01 7.73 -28.88
CA ASP A 385 -0.76 6.74 -29.65
C ASP A 385 -0.24 6.57 -31.09
N ALA A 386 0.10 7.68 -31.75
CA ALA A 386 0.68 7.68 -33.09
C ALA A 386 2.06 6.98 -33.12
N VAL A 387 2.93 7.28 -32.15
CA VAL A 387 4.25 6.64 -32.00
C VAL A 387 4.11 5.15 -31.75
N ILE A 388 3.20 4.72 -30.87
CA ILE A 388 2.97 3.30 -30.60
C ILE A 388 2.50 2.57 -31.86
N THR A 389 1.61 3.21 -32.64
CA THR A 389 1.10 2.64 -33.90
C THR A 389 2.22 2.46 -34.92
N ASP A 390 3.10 3.46 -35.05
CA ASP A 390 4.27 3.41 -35.92
C ASP A 390 5.34 2.39 -35.46
N LEU A 391 5.58 2.27 -34.15
CA LEU A 391 6.49 1.26 -33.62
C LEU A 391 5.97 -0.16 -33.88
N LYS A 392 4.66 -0.37 -33.74
CA LYS A 392 4.01 -1.67 -34.02
C LYS A 392 4.07 -2.05 -35.50
N SER A 393 3.95 -1.08 -36.42
CA SER A 393 4.01 -1.37 -37.86
C SER A 393 5.42 -1.74 -38.33
N ARG A 394 6.45 -1.34 -37.58
CA ARG A 394 7.87 -1.61 -37.87
C ARG A 394 8.48 -2.78 -37.10
N ALA A 395 7.73 -3.41 -36.21
CA ALA A 395 8.23 -4.49 -35.38
C ALA A 395 8.44 -5.79 -36.18
N LEU A 396 9.56 -6.46 -35.90
CA LEU A 396 9.93 -7.73 -36.51
C LEU A 396 9.68 -8.85 -35.50
N MET A 397 8.89 -9.86 -35.86
CA MET A 397 8.65 -11.01 -34.99
C MET A 397 9.85 -11.96 -35.04
N ILE A 398 10.38 -12.32 -33.88
CA ILE A 398 11.47 -13.30 -33.76
C ILE A 398 10.93 -14.69 -33.43
N SER A 399 11.61 -15.71 -33.94
CA SER A 399 11.25 -17.10 -33.64
C SER A 399 12.44 -18.05 -33.59
N THR A 400 13.59 -17.65 -34.13
CA THR A 400 14.78 -18.51 -34.18
C THR A 400 15.60 -18.42 -32.89
N PRO A 401 16.26 -19.52 -32.46
CA PRO A 401 17.13 -19.51 -31.29
C PRO A 401 18.28 -18.49 -31.40
N GLU A 402 18.80 -18.24 -32.60
CA GLU A 402 19.85 -17.25 -32.87
C GLU A 402 19.38 -15.82 -32.61
N GLU A 403 18.17 -15.46 -33.04
CA GLU A 403 17.57 -14.15 -32.76
C GLU A 403 17.33 -13.97 -31.25
N ILE A 404 16.85 -15.01 -30.56
CA ILE A 404 16.66 -14.97 -29.10
C ILE A 404 18.02 -14.81 -28.38
N THR A 405 19.04 -15.52 -28.84
CA THR A 405 20.42 -15.40 -28.33
C THR A 405 20.93 -13.97 -28.52
N GLN A 406 20.65 -13.36 -29.66
CA GLN A 406 21.05 -11.99 -29.97
C GLN A 406 20.39 -10.99 -29.01
N VAL A 407 19.06 -11.06 -28.82
CA VAL A 407 18.35 -10.22 -27.84
C VAL A 407 18.94 -10.41 -26.44
N GLY A 408 19.10 -11.67 -26.00
CA GLY A 408 19.65 -11.98 -24.69
C GLY A 408 21.08 -11.46 -24.49
N THR A 409 21.91 -11.53 -25.53
CA THR A 409 23.30 -11.03 -25.51
C THR A 409 23.34 -9.51 -25.32
N ILE A 410 22.49 -8.77 -26.03
CA ILE A 410 22.46 -7.29 -25.96
C ILE A 410 22.03 -6.85 -24.56
N SER A 411 20.92 -7.40 -24.06
CA SER A 411 20.40 -7.09 -22.73
C SER A 411 21.36 -7.52 -21.61
N ALA A 412 22.17 -8.57 -21.84
CA ALA A 412 23.25 -8.98 -20.93
C ALA A 412 24.54 -8.14 -21.04
N ASN A 413 24.50 -6.95 -21.68
CA ASN A 413 25.64 -6.07 -21.93
C ASN A 413 26.76 -6.69 -22.80
N GLY A 414 26.40 -7.54 -23.77
CA GLY A 414 27.33 -8.15 -24.71
C GLY A 414 27.86 -9.53 -24.31
N GLU A 415 27.40 -10.11 -23.19
CA GLU A 415 27.77 -11.47 -22.78
C GLU A 415 26.99 -12.52 -23.56
N ARG A 416 27.65 -13.13 -24.55
CA ARG A 416 27.04 -14.14 -25.43
C ARG A 416 26.66 -15.43 -24.69
N ASP A 417 27.47 -15.88 -23.74
CA ASP A 417 27.19 -17.08 -22.92
C ASP A 417 25.82 -17.01 -22.22
N ILE A 418 25.47 -15.83 -21.68
CA ILE A 418 24.17 -15.60 -21.05
C ILE A 418 23.05 -15.73 -22.09
N GLY A 419 23.21 -15.09 -23.25
CA GLY A 419 22.24 -15.16 -24.34
C GLY A 419 22.00 -16.60 -24.83
N GLU A 420 23.06 -17.39 -25.01
CA GLU A 420 22.98 -18.78 -25.45
C GLU A 420 22.32 -19.70 -24.40
N LEU A 421 22.60 -19.49 -23.12
CA LEU A 421 21.93 -20.23 -22.03
C LEU A 421 20.45 -19.86 -21.93
N ILE A 422 20.09 -18.58 -22.11
CA ILE A 422 18.68 -18.15 -22.13
C ILE A 422 17.95 -18.76 -23.33
N ALA A 423 18.53 -18.72 -24.54
CA ALA A 423 17.93 -19.32 -25.72
C ALA A 423 17.71 -20.84 -25.55
N ARG A 424 18.73 -21.56 -25.03
CA ARG A 424 18.60 -22.99 -24.70
C ARG A 424 17.54 -23.27 -23.64
N ALA A 425 17.41 -22.39 -22.64
CA ALA A 425 16.37 -22.51 -21.62
C ALA A 425 14.99 -22.36 -22.27
N MET A 426 14.77 -21.30 -23.06
CA MET A 426 13.50 -21.03 -23.75
C MET A 426 13.13 -22.12 -24.76
N GLU A 427 14.10 -22.72 -25.43
CA GLU A 427 13.88 -23.87 -26.32
C GLU A 427 13.37 -25.10 -25.55
N LYS A 428 13.96 -25.39 -24.39
CA LYS A 428 13.58 -26.54 -23.56
C LYS A 428 12.25 -26.35 -22.83
N VAL A 429 11.98 -25.16 -22.30
CA VAL A 429 10.76 -24.90 -21.51
C VAL A 429 9.59 -24.36 -22.35
N GLY A 430 9.86 -23.96 -23.59
CA GLY A 430 8.91 -23.29 -24.47
C GLY A 430 8.73 -21.80 -24.13
N LYS A 431 8.00 -21.08 -25.00
CA LYS A 431 7.78 -19.62 -24.90
C LYS A 431 7.16 -19.19 -23.57
N GLU A 432 6.20 -19.97 -23.08
CA GLU A 432 5.47 -19.74 -21.83
C GLU A 432 6.12 -20.47 -20.62
N GLY A 433 7.30 -21.05 -20.83
CA GLY A 433 8.01 -21.82 -19.83
C GLY A 433 8.58 -20.96 -18.70
N VAL A 434 8.74 -21.58 -17.53
CA VAL A 434 9.26 -20.89 -16.35
C VAL A 434 10.78 -21.01 -16.31
N ILE A 435 11.47 -19.88 -16.46
CA ILE A 435 12.91 -19.76 -16.24
C ILE A 435 13.12 -19.01 -14.92
N THR A 436 13.91 -19.58 -14.02
CA THR A 436 14.23 -19.04 -12.69
C THR A 436 15.73 -18.85 -12.56
N VAL A 437 16.16 -17.67 -12.09
CA VAL A 437 17.56 -17.36 -11.86
C VAL A 437 17.91 -17.55 -10.38
N VAL A 438 18.95 -18.33 -10.10
CA VAL A 438 19.44 -18.64 -8.75
C VAL A 438 20.95 -18.45 -8.67
N ASP A 439 21.47 -18.34 -7.45
CA ASP A 439 22.92 -18.22 -7.23
C ASP A 439 23.58 -19.58 -7.44
N GLY A 440 24.62 -19.64 -8.26
CA GLY A 440 25.44 -20.81 -8.50
C GLY A 440 26.55 -20.93 -7.46
N ASN A 441 27.01 -22.16 -7.22
CA ASN A 441 28.16 -22.44 -6.34
C ASN A 441 29.48 -22.57 -7.13
N THR A 442 29.42 -22.43 -8.45
CA THR A 442 30.53 -22.59 -9.39
C THR A 442 30.94 -21.23 -9.96
N LEU A 443 32.11 -21.16 -10.59
CA LEU A 443 32.56 -19.94 -11.28
C LEU A 443 31.78 -19.68 -12.58
N ASP A 444 31.29 -20.76 -13.20
CA ASP A 444 30.62 -20.74 -14.50
C ASP A 444 29.09 -20.77 -14.36
N ASN A 445 28.40 -20.30 -15.40
CA ASN A 445 26.94 -20.34 -15.45
C ASN A 445 26.45 -21.73 -15.85
N GLU A 446 25.41 -22.23 -15.17
CA GLU A 446 24.82 -23.55 -15.44
C GLU A 446 23.32 -23.46 -15.71
N LEU A 447 22.82 -24.33 -16.59
CA LEU A 447 21.39 -24.47 -16.88
C LEU A 447 20.93 -25.87 -16.49
N GLU A 448 20.05 -25.96 -15.50
CA GLU A 448 19.38 -27.20 -15.10
C GLU A 448 17.91 -27.13 -15.51
N VAL A 449 17.41 -28.09 -16.27
CA VAL A 449 15.96 -28.16 -16.57
C VAL A 449 15.36 -29.24 -15.68
N VAL A 450 14.41 -28.82 -14.86
CA VAL A 450 13.73 -29.66 -13.88
C VAL A 450 12.24 -29.68 -14.15
N GLU A 451 11.57 -30.77 -13.82
CA GLU A 451 10.10 -30.80 -13.83
C GLU A 451 9.58 -29.95 -12.66
N GLY A 452 8.62 -29.07 -12.91
CA GLY A 452 8.11 -28.16 -11.88
C GLY A 452 7.00 -27.25 -12.37
N MET A 453 6.47 -26.43 -11.45
CA MET A 453 5.35 -25.52 -11.70
C MET A 453 5.54 -24.20 -10.96
N LYS A 454 5.13 -23.10 -11.59
CA LYS A 454 5.01 -21.77 -10.96
C LYS A 454 3.56 -21.40 -10.69
N LEU A 455 3.27 -20.98 -9.47
CA LEU A 455 2.00 -20.44 -9.00
C LEU A 455 2.13 -18.93 -8.80
N THR A 456 1.15 -18.15 -9.23
CA THR A 456 1.14 -16.68 -9.15
C THR A 456 0.66 -16.17 -7.79
N ARG A 457 1.09 -16.82 -6.71
CA ARG A 457 0.75 -16.49 -5.33
C ARG A 457 1.98 -16.67 -4.44
N GLY A 458 2.32 -15.63 -3.69
CA GLY A 458 3.39 -15.66 -2.71
C GLY A 458 2.93 -15.96 -1.28
N TYR A 459 3.84 -15.74 -0.33
CA TYR A 459 3.57 -15.95 1.09
C TYR A 459 2.49 -14.97 1.61
N ILE A 460 1.58 -15.46 2.44
CA ILE A 460 0.53 -14.61 3.05
C ILE A 460 1.13 -13.59 4.03
N SER A 461 2.28 -13.91 4.61
CA SER A 461 2.95 -13.09 5.62
C SER A 461 4.48 -13.09 5.43
N PRO A 462 5.15 -11.93 5.53
CA PRO A 462 6.61 -11.84 5.43
C PRO A 462 7.33 -12.56 6.57
N TYR A 463 6.65 -12.88 7.67
CA TYR A 463 7.21 -13.72 8.73
C TYR A 463 7.56 -15.14 8.25
N PHE A 464 7.08 -15.58 7.07
CA PHE A 464 7.48 -16.85 6.46
C PHE A 464 8.83 -16.82 5.72
N ILE A 465 9.46 -15.66 5.55
CA ILE A 465 10.80 -15.54 4.94
C ILE A 465 11.85 -16.37 5.72
N THR A 466 12.61 -17.19 5.00
CA THR A 466 13.75 -17.96 5.56
C THR A 466 15.07 -17.27 5.27
N ASP A 467 15.20 -16.66 4.08
CA ASP A 467 16.36 -15.85 3.71
C ASP A 467 15.98 -14.37 3.68
N GLN A 468 16.49 -13.63 4.66
CA GLN A 468 16.26 -12.20 4.81
C GLN A 468 16.90 -11.37 3.68
N LYS A 469 17.97 -11.86 3.04
CA LYS A 469 18.64 -11.14 1.94
C LYS A 469 17.80 -11.18 0.67
N THR A 470 17.35 -12.36 0.27
CA THR A 470 16.56 -12.53 -0.96
C THR A 470 15.06 -12.33 -0.75
N ARG A 471 14.61 -12.21 0.51
CA ARG A 471 13.18 -12.16 0.91
C ARG A 471 12.38 -13.34 0.38
N LYS A 472 12.97 -14.54 0.43
CA LYS A 472 12.34 -15.78 -0.02
C LYS A 472 12.12 -16.74 1.15
N CYS A 473 11.08 -17.55 1.05
CA CYS A 473 10.90 -18.75 1.86
C CYS A 473 11.34 -19.97 1.04
N GLU A 474 12.38 -20.66 1.50
CA GLU A 474 12.88 -21.87 0.87
C GLU A 474 12.55 -23.09 1.75
N LEU A 475 11.87 -24.06 1.15
CA LEU A 475 11.48 -25.30 1.79
C LEU A 475 12.10 -26.48 1.03
N GLU A 476 12.95 -27.27 1.70
CA GLU A 476 13.55 -28.49 1.15
C GLU A 476 12.73 -29.71 1.53
N ASN A 477 12.41 -30.56 0.56
CA ASN A 477 11.58 -31.74 0.70
C ASN A 477 10.25 -31.51 1.47
N PRO A 478 9.46 -30.45 1.20
CA PRO A 478 8.26 -30.16 1.98
C PRO A 478 7.13 -31.17 1.74
N PHE A 479 6.24 -31.28 2.72
CA PHE A 479 4.87 -31.69 2.51
C PHE A 479 4.03 -30.51 2.00
N ILE A 480 3.08 -30.78 1.11
CA ILE A 480 2.21 -29.78 0.49
C ILE A 480 0.77 -30.14 0.84
N LEU A 481 0.16 -29.33 1.70
CA LEU A 481 -1.26 -29.40 2.03
C LEU A 481 -2.07 -28.62 0.99
N ILE A 482 -2.97 -29.30 0.28
CA ILE A 482 -3.81 -28.71 -0.76
C ILE A 482 -5.26 -28.69 -0.26
N HIS A 483 -5.80 -27.49 -0.02
CA HIS A 483 -7.15 -27.29 0.49
C HIS A 483 -7.95 -26.30 -0.36
N ASP A 484 -9.14 -26.68 -0.82
CA ASP A 484 -9.97 -25.80 -1.68
C ASP A 484 -10.67 -24.66 -0.91
N LYS A 485 -10.85 -24.82 0.41
CA LYS A 485 -11.58 -23.86 1.25
C LYS A 485 -10.65 -23.07 2.15
N LYS A 486 -11.24 -22.11 2.88
CA LYS A 486 -10.54 -21.35 3.91
C LYS A 486 -10.24 -22.22 5.12
N ILE A 487 -9.05 -22.04 5.70
CA ILE A 487 -8.66 -22.69 6.95
C ILE A 487 -8.90 -21.71 8.09
N SER A 488 -9.90 -22.00 8.90
CA SER A 488 -10.26 -21.27 10.13
C SER A 488 -10.01 -22.09 11.40
N ASP A 489 -10.17 -23.42 11.32
CA ASP A 489 -10.03 -24.30 12.46
C ASP A 489 -8.57 -24.62 12.76
N MET A 490 -8.12 -24.21 13.95
CA MET A 490 -6.75 -24.45 14.43
C MET A 490 -6.51 -25.93 14.71
N ASN A 491 -7.51 -26.68 15.16
CA ASN A 491 -7.34 -28.08 15.59
C ASN A 491 -6.99 -28.98 14.39
N SER A 492 -7.70 -28.78 13.29
CA SER A 492 -7.41 -29.43 12.00
C SER A 492 -5.97 -29.19 11.54
N LEU A 493 -5.46 -27.97 11.68
CA LEU A 493 -4.12 -27.60 11.22
C LEU A 493 -3.01 -28.12 12.16
N LEU A 494 -3.28 -28.17 13.48
CA LEU A 494 -2.34 -28.69 14.48
C LEU A 494 -1.96 -30.15 14.20
N LYS A 495 -2.91 -31.02 13.85
CA LYS A 495 -2.62 -32.42 13.51
C LYS A 495 -1.67 -32.56 12.31
N ILE A 496 -1.85 -31.71 11.30
CA ILE A 496 -1.01 -31.72 10.09
C ILE A 496 0.39 -31.18 10.41
N LEU A 497 0.48 -30.16 11.27
CA LEU A 497 1.75 -29.67 11.78
C LEU A 497 2.48 -30.75 12.58
N GLU A 498 1.80 -31.46 13.48
CA GLU A 498 2.36 -32.58 14.25
C GLU A 498 2.92 -33.68 13.32
N LEU A 499 2.22 -34.00 12.22
CA LEU A 499 2.73 -34.92 11.20
C LEU A 499 4.01 -34.42 10.55
N ALA A 500 4.06 -33.14 10.18
CA ALA A 500 5.25 -32.51 9.59
C ALA A 500 6.44 -32.52 10.57
N VAL A 501 6.20 -32.20 11.85
CA VAL A 501 7.20 -32.24 12.93
C VAL A 501 7.71 -33.66 13.15
N THR A 502 6.80 -34.63 13.26
CA THR A 502 7.12 -36.05 13.52
C THR A 502 8.00 -36.62 12.42
N LYS A 503 7.73 -36.26 11.16
CA LYS A 503 8.53 -36.66 10.00
C LYS A 503 9.73 -35.76 9.74
N LYS A 504 9.93 -34.70 10.54
CA LYS A 504 10.99 -33.68 10.38
C LYS A 504 11.03 -33.06 8.98
N ARG A 505 9.87 -32.83 8.37
CA ARG A 505 9.75 -32.24 7.03
C ARG A 505 9.08 -30.87 7.09
N PRO A 506 9.51 -29.90 6.26
CA PRO A 506 8.81 -28.63 6.15
C PRO A 506 7.38 -28.79 5.63
N LEU A 507 6.52 -27.80 5.85
CA LEU A 507 5.12 -27.81 5.40
C LEU A 507 4.79 -26.56 4.57
N LEU A 508 4.24 -26.76 3.38
CA LEU A 508 3.60 -25.73 2.58
C LEU A 508 2.09 -25.89 2.68
N VAL A 509 1.38 -24.84 3.09
CA VAL A 509 -0.08 -24.81 3.16
C VAL A 509 -0.63 -24.00 1.99
N VAL A 510 -1.42 -24.64 1.13
CA VAL A 510 -2.10 -24.03 -0.02
C VAL A 510 -3.60 -24.08 0.23
N ALA A 511 -4.22 -22.93 0.48
CA ALA A 511 -5.65 -22.83 0.80
C ALA A 511 -6.32 -21.64 0.09
N GLU A 512 -7.66 -21.61 -0.02
CA GLU A 512 -8.35 -20.40 -0.51
C GLU A 512 -7.95 -19.15 0.28
N ASP A 513 -7.91 -19.29 1.60
CA ASP A 513 -7.35 -18.32 2.52
C ASP A 513 -6.99 -18.99 3.84
N VAL A 514 -6.12 -18.35 4.62
CA VAL A 514 -5.82 -18.76 5.99
C VAL A 514 -6.25 -17.63 6.91
N GLU A 515 -7.22 -17.89 7.80
CA GLU A 515 -7.76 -16.86 8.69
C GLU A 515 -6.75 -16.44 9.77
N SER A 516 -6.96 -15.27 10.37
CA SER A 516 -6.00 -14.59 11.24
C SER A 516 -5.48 -15.48 12.38
N ASP A 517 -6.34 -16.25 13.03
CA ASP A 517 -5.97 -17.09 14.18
C ASP A 517 -5.13 -18.30 13.75
N ALA A 518 -5.52 -18.98 12.68
CA ALA A 518 -4.76 -20.08 12.09
C ALA A 518 -3.40 -19.59 11.54
N LEU A 519 -3.37 -18.40 10.93
CA LEU A 519 -2.15 -17.77 10.43
C LEU A 519 -1.21 -17.39 11.58
N ALA A 520 -1.74 -16.78 12.65
CA ALA A 520 -0.96 -16.43 13.83
C ALA A 520 -0.33 -17.68 14.46
N MET A 521 -1.08 -18.79 14.54
CA MET A 521 -0.57 -20.07 15.01
C MET A 521 0.59 -20.58 14.15
N LEU A 522 0.50 -20.52 12.82
CA LEU A 522 1.61 -20.91 11.93
C LEU A 522 2.85 -20.03 12.13
N ILE A 523 2.67 -18.72 12.26
CA ILE A 523 3.77 -17.76 12.45
C ILE A 523 4.46 -17.99 13.79
N LEU A 524 3.70 -18.15 14.87
CA LEU A 524 4.24 -18.41 16.21
C LEU A 524 5.02 -19.73 16.24
N ASN A 525 4.47 -20.79 15.65
CA ASN A 525 5.15 -22.09 15.59
C ASN A 525 6.42 -22.05 14.72
N LYS A 526 6.44 -21.28 13.63
CA LYS A 526 7.67 -21.05 12.88
C LYS A 526 8.74 -20.38 13.76
N HIS A 527 8.39 -19.29 14.44
CA HIS A 527 9.35 -18.47 15.18
C HIS A 527 9.85 -19.13 16.47
N HIS A 528 8.95 -19.76 17.23
CA HIS A 528 9.28 -20.30 18.55
C HIS A 528 9.66 -21.78 18.54
N ALA A 529 9.08 -22.59 17.63
CA ALA A 529 9.38 -24.02 17.54
C ALA A 529 10.35 -24.37 16.39
N GLY A 530 10.85 -23.36 15.65
CA GLY A 530 11.78 -23.56 14.54
C GLY A 530 11.20 -24.34 13.36
N LEU A 531 9.87 -24.45 13.28
CA LEU A 531 9.21 -25.21 12.22
C LEU A 531 9.30 -24.47 10.88
N LYS A 532 9.80 -25.16 9.85
CA LYS A 532 9.85 -24.63 8.49
C LYS A 532 8.45 -24.77 7.86
N VAL A 533 7.62 -23.75 8.04
CA VAL A 533 6.26 -23.69 7.47
C VAL A 533 6.02 -22.41 6.69
N CYS A 534 5.25 -22.50 5.61
CA CYS A 534 4.81 -21.36 4.82
C CYS A 534 3.36 -21.56 4.36
N ALA A 535 2.55 -20.50 4.41
CA ALA A 535 1.19 -20.50 3.88
C ALA A 535 1.08 -19.57 2.67
N ILE A 536 0.43 -20.06 1.62
CA ILE A 536 0.12 -19.33 0.39
C ILE A 536 -1.37 -19.43 0.08
N LYS A 537 -1.90 -18.43 -0.62
CA LYS A 537 -3.27 -18.52 -1.16
C LYS A 537 -3.28 -19.37 -2.41
N ALA A 538 -4.40 -20.06 -2.65
CA ALA A 538 -4.63 -20.82 -3.87
C ALA A 538 -4.69 -19.85 -5.08
N PRO A 539 -4.09 -20.21 -6.22
CA PRO A 539 -4.10 -19.38 -7.43
C PRO A 539 -5.44 -19.46 -8.17
N GLY A 540 -5.90 -18.36 -8.76
CA GLY A 540 -7.18 -18.28 -9.48
C GLY A 540 -8.39 -18.00 -8.57
N PHE A 541 -9.58 -18.00 -9.18
CA PHE A 541 -10.85 -17.73 -8.51
C PHE A 541 -11.92 -18.72 -8.99
N GLY A 542 -12.87 -19.09 -8.12
CA GLY A 542 -13.98 -19.99 -8.45
C GLY A 542 -13.51 -21.32 -9.03
N ASP A 543 -14.07 -21.74 -10.16
CA ASP A 543 -13.74 -23.02 -10.80
C ASP A 543 -12.29 -23.06 -11.32
N SER A 544 -11.74 -21.92 -11.77
CA SER A 544 -10.33 -21.84 -12.17
C SER A 544 -9.39 -22.15 -11.00
N ARG A 545 -9.76 -21.77 -9.77
CA ARG A 545 -8.97 -22.10 -8.57
C ARG A 545 -8.93 -23.59 -8.32
N ARG A 546 -10.08 -24.26 -8.36
CA ARG A 546 -10.15 -25.73 -8.21
C ARG A 546 -9.33 -26.44 -9.27
N ALA A 547 -9.46 -26.00 -10.53
CA ALA A 547 -8.71 -26.59 -11.63
C ALA A 547 -7.19 -26.43 -11.46
N ASN A 548 -6.72 -25.29 -10.95
CA ASN A 548 -5.30 -25.10 -10.61
C ASN A 548 -4.85 -25.95 -9.40
N LEU A 549 -5.70 -26.12 -8.39
CA LEU A 549 -5.39 -26.97 -7.24
C LEU A 549 -5.30 -28.45 -7.64
N ASP A 550 -6.12 -28.87 -8.60
CA ASP A 550 -6.10 -30.21 -9.20
C ASP A 550 -4.82 -30.46 -10.03
N ASP A 551 -4.37 -29.44 -10.77
CA ASP A 551 -3.08 -29.51 -11.46
C ASP A 551 -1.90 -29.60 -10.48
N LEU A 552 -1.95 -28.82 -9.38
CA LEU A 552 -0.93 -28.87 -8.32
C LEU A 552 -0.95 -30.24 -7.59
N ALA A 553 -2.13 -30.78 -7.33
CA ALA A 553 -2.32 -32.11 -6.75
C ALA A 553 -1.71 -33.19 -7.63
N THR A 554 -2.02 -33.16 -8.93
CA THR A 554 -1.47 -34.09 -9.94
C THR A 554 0.06 -34.00 -10.00
N LEU A 555 0.63 -32.79 -10.02
CA LEU A 555 2.08 -32.58 -10.05
C LEU A 555 2.79 -33.10 -8.80
N THR A 556 2.20 -32.88 -7.63
CA THR A 556 2.84 -33.17 -6.32
C THR A 556 2.49 -34.56 -5.79
N GLY A 557 1.53 -35.25 -6.41
CA GLY A 557 1.00 -36.53 -5.95
C GLY A 557 0.11 -36.41 -4.70
N GLY A 558 -0.37 -35.20 -4.37
CA GLY A 558 -1.24 -34.96 -3.22
C GLY A 558 -2.72 -35.05 -3.59
N GLU A 559 -3.59 -35.17 -2.57
CA GLU A 559 -5.04 -35.12 -2.74
C GLU A 559 -5.60 -33.75 -2.36
N ILE A 560 -6.66 -33.29 -3.05
CA ILE A 560 -7.37 -32.07 -2.66
C ILE A 560 -8.32 -32.40 -1.50
N LEU A 561 -8.11 -31.74 -0.37
CA LEU A 561 -8.97 -31.92 0.80
C LEU A 561 -10.17 -30.98 0.73
N HIS A 562 -11.37 -31.52 0.91
CA HIS A 562 -12.63 -30.77 0.92
C HIS A 562 -13.40 -30.99 2.22
N LEU A 563 -13.74 -29.91 2.93
CA LEU A 563 -14.75 -29.98 3.99
C LEU A 563 -16.10 -30.36 3.36
N GLY A 564 -16.49 -31.62 3.57
CA GLY A 564 -17.86 -32.09 3.41
C GLY A 564 -18.76 -31.18 4.22
N SER A 565 -19.48 -30.29 3.54
CA SER A 565 -20.56 -29.57 4.18
C SER A 565 -21.61 -30.63 4.50
N HIS A 566 -21.79 -30.96 5.78
CA HIS A 566 -23.02 -31.58 6.25
C HIS A 566 -24.18 -30.63 5.88
N ARG A 567 -24.69 -30.75 4.65
CA ARG A 567 -26.06 -30.37 4.37
C ARG A 567 -26.90 -31.48 4.99
N VAL A 568 -27.47 -31.17 6.14
CA VAL A 568 -28.58 -31.89 6.77
C VAL A 568 -29.55 -32.36 5.67
N PRO A 569 -29.96 -33.64 5.62
CA PRO A 569 -30.81 -34.15 4.56
C PRO A 569 -32.25 -33.66 4.75
N CYS A 570 -32.52 -32.39 4.42
CA CYS A 570 -33.87 -31.89 4.16
C CYS A 570 -34.34 -32.34 2.76
N PHE A 571 -34.26 -33.64 2.46
CA PHE A 571 -34.81 -34.21 1.22
C PHE A 571 -35.28 -35.67 1.37
N TYR A 572 -35.54 -36.12 2.60
CA TYR A 572 -36.24 -37.40 2.83
C TYR A 572 -37.76 -37.27 2.99
N PHE A 573 -38.29 -36.05 3.19
CA PHE A 573 -39.74 -35.85 3.36
C PHE A 573 -40.52 -35.59 2.05
N PHE A 574 -39.83 -35.30 0.94
CA PHE A 574 -40.48 -34.97 -0.34
C PHE A 574 -40.46 -36.11 -1.39
N LYS A 575 -39.79 -37.23 -1.10
CA LYS A 575 -39.73 -38.41 -1.99
C LYS A 575 -40.88 -39.40 -1.79
N ILE A 576 -41.62 -39.33 -0.68
CA ILE A 576 -42.81 -40.19 -0.46
C ILE A 576 -44.07 -39.61 -1.14
N LEU A 577 -44.14 -38.31 -1.38
CA LEU A 577 -45.32 -37.66 -1.95
C LEU A 577 -45.34 -37.58 -3.50
N ILE A 578 -44.19 -37.79 -4.16
CA ILE A 578 -44.06 -37.70 -5.63
C ILE A 578 -44.03 -39.09 -6.30
N THR A 579 -44.04 -40.18 -5.52
CA THR A 579 -44.09 -41.55 -6.07
C THR A 579 -45.52 -42.04 -6.38
N LEU A 580 -46.55 -41.18 -6.21
CA LEU A 580 -47.95 -41.53 -6.50
C LEU A 580 -48.61 -40.76 -7.65
N PHE A 581 -47.92 -39.85 -8.34
CA PHE A 581 -48.54 -39.13 -9.45
C PHE A 581 -47.63 -39.03 -10.69
N LYS A 582 -48.07 -39.76 -11.72
CA LYS A 582 -47.79 -39.63 -13.16
C LYS A 582 -46.54 -40.28 -13.74
N THR A 583 -46.78 -41.51 -14.20
CA THR A 583 -46.48 -41.95 -15.58
C THR A 583 -46.72 -40.86 -16.63
N GLN A 584 -45.68 -40.44 -17.36
CA GLN A 584 -45.59 -40.40 -18.85
C GLN A 584 -44.42 -39.52 -19.33
N GLN A 585 -43.65 -40.09 -20.26
CA GLN A 585 -42.89 -39.44 -21.34
C GLN A 585 -41.91 -38.31 -21.00
N LEU A 586 -40.61 -38.61 -21.06
CA LEU A 586 -39.71 -38.21 -22.18
C LEU A 586 -38.26 -38.50 -21.77
N GLY A 587 -37.54 -39.17 -22.66
CA GLY A 587 -36.13 -39.49 -22.49
C GLY A 587 -35.27 -38.23 -22.47
N LEU A 588 -34.49 -38.09 -21.41
CA LEU A 588 -33.30 -37.24 -21.35
C LEU A 588 -32.29 -37.96 -20.45
N GLN A 589 -31.16 -38.30 -21.04
CA GLN A 589 -30.05 -39.01 -20.43
C GLN A 589 -29.45 -38.13 -19.32
N LEU A 590 -29.74 -38.45 -18.06
CA LEU A 590 -29.16 -37.74 -16.93
C LEU A 590 -27.69 -38.14 -16.80
N VAL A 591 -26.80 -37.17 -16.97
CA VAL A 591 -25.38 -37.26 -16.60
C VAL A 591 -25.32 -37.62 -15.11
N VAL A 592 -24.75 -38.79 -14.81
CA VAL A 592 -24.46 -39.23 -13.46
C VAL A 592 -23.39 -38.29 -12.90
N ILE A 593 -23.79 -37.35 -12.04
CA ILE A 593 -22.85 -36.57 -11.24
C ILE A 593 -22.44 -37.49 -10.09
N THR A 594 -21.20 -37.98 -10.16
CA THR A 594 -20.56 -38.81 -9.14
C THR A 594 -20.59 -38.10 -7.79
N GLU A 595 -21.06 -38.79 -6.74
CA GLU A 595 -20.99 -38.30 -5.36
C GLU A 595 -19.51 -38.20 -4.92
N GLU A 596 -19.01 -36.98 -4.79
CA GLU A 596 -17.65 -36.71 -4.31
C GLU A 596 -17.54 -37.03 -2.81
N ARG A 597 -16.69 -38.01 -2.47
CA ARG A 597 -16.34 -38.35 -1.08
C ARG A 597 -15.50 -37.21 -0.47
N GLY A 598 -16.09 -36.36 0.36
CA GLY A 598 -15.35 -35.30 1.07
C GLY A 598 -14.51 -35.83 2.23
N LEU A 599 -13.19 -35.68 2.16
CA LEU A 599 -12.23 -35.97 3.25
C LEU A 599 -12.05 -34.75 4.17
N SER A 600 -12.37 -34.90 5.46
CA SER A 600 -12.19 -33.87 6.49
C SER A 600 -10.71 -33.68 6.86
N LEU A 601 -10.29 -32.44 7.12
CA LEU A 601 -8.92 -32.09 7.56
C LEU A 601 -8.46 -32.86 8.81
N ASP A 602 -9.40 -33.32 9.65
CA ASP A 602 -9.12 -34.10 10.86
C ASP A 602 -8.55 -35.50 10.63
N LYS A 603 -8.69 -36.05 9.41
CA LYS A 603 -8.33 -37.44 9.06
C LYS A 603 -7.17 -37.51 8.06
N VAL A 604 -6.39 -36.45 7.96
CA VAL A 604 -5.27 -36.38 7.01
C VAL A 604 -4.16 -37.34 7.42
N GLN A 605 -3.73 -38.16 6.47
CA GLN A 605 -2.56 -39.03 6.60
C GLN A 605 -1.41 -38.47 5.75
N SER A 606 -0.18 -38.90 6.04
CA SER A 606 1.00 -38.42 5.31
C SER A 606 0.98 -38.76 3.81
N GLU A 607 0.24 -39.79 3.41
CA GLU A 607 0.09 -40.21 2.01
C GLU A 607 -0.80 -39.28 1.19
N MET A 608 -1.70 -38.53 1.85
CA MET A 608 -2.62 -37.59 1.19
C MET A 608 -1.96 -36.22 0.90
N LEU A 609 -0.81 -35.95 1.52
CA LEU A 609 -0.07 -34.70 1.34
C LEU A 609 0.81 -34.81 0.10
N GLY A 610 0.81 -33.75 -0.71
CA GLY A 610 1.72 -33.65 -1.84
C GLY A 610 3.18 -33.57 -1.39
N THR A 611 4.09 -33.94 -2.27
CA THR A 611 5.53 -33.85 -2.01
C THR A 611 6.25 -33.14 -3.16
N ALA A 612 7.35 -32.48 -2.85
CA ALA A 612 8.26 -31.88 -3.82
C ALA A 612 9.69 -31.89 -3.27
N ARG A 613 10.71 -31.77 -4.13
CA ARG A 613 12.12 -31.71 -3.70
C ARG A 613 12.49 -30.33 -3.13
N LYS A 614 12.03 -29.26 -3.78
CA LYS A 614 12.28 -27.88 -3.31
C LYS A 614 11.09 -27.00 -3.66
N VAL A 615 10.67 -26.16 -2.72
CA VAL A 615 9.68 -25.10 -2.95
C VAL A 615 10.31 -23.76 -2.57
N THR A 616 10.17 -22.78 -3.46
CA THR A 616 10.61 -21.40 -3.20
C THR A 616 9.41 -20.47 -3.29
N VAL A 617 9.15 -19.69 -2.25
CA VAL A 617 8.03 -18.74 -2.18
C VAL A 617 8.58 -17.32 -2.05
N THR A 618 8.15 -16.41 -2.92
CA THR A 618 8.42 -14.97 -2.87
C THR A 618 7.16 -14.23 -2.40
N ILE A 619 7.19 -12.89 -2.43
CA ILE A 619 5.99 -12.08 -2.13
C ILE A 619 4.88 -12.27 -3.17
N ASP A 620 5.23 -12.54 -4.42
CA ASP A 620 4.30 -12.60 -5.54
C ASP A 620 4.05 -14.02 -6.06
N ASP A 621 5.05 -14.90 -5.96
CA ASP A 621 5.07 -16.18 -6.66
C ASP A 621 5.51 -17.35 -5.77
N THR A 622 5.08 -18.56 -6.12
CA THR A 622 5.58 -19.83 -5.55
C THR A 622 6.06 -20.75 -6.67
N ILE A 623 7.23 -21.33 -6.51
CA ILE A 623 7.84 -22.24 -7.48
C ILE A 623 8.01 -23.61 -6.80
N VAL A 624 7.41 -24.63 -7.38
CA VAL A 624 7.49 -26.03 -6.94
C VAL A 624 8.39 -26.80 -7.89
N LEU A 625 9.50 -27.33 -7.40
CA LEU A 625 10.50 -28.05 -8.18
C LEU A 625 10.51 -29.54 -7.81
N HIS A 626 10.51 -30.39 -8.83
CA HIS A 626 10.40 -31.85 -8.75
C HIS A 626 9.24 -32.31 -7.86
N GLY A 627 8.02 -32.16 -8.35
CA GLY A 627 6.82 -32.71 -7.69
C GLY A 627 6.87 -34.24 -7.64
N GLY A 628 6.34 -34.83 -6.57
CA GLY A 628 6.32 -36.28 -6.36
C GLY A 628 5.18 -37.03 -7.06
N GLY A 629 4.47 -36.38 -7.99
CA GLY A 629 3.38 -36.99 -8.76
C GLY A 629 3.87 -38.01 -9.79
N ASP A 630 2.98 -38.93 -10.19
CA ASP A 630 3.26 -39.89 -11.25
C ASP A 630 3.31 -39.20 -12.62
N LYS A 631 4.37 -39.47 -13.40
CA LYS A 631 4.55 -38.88 -14.73
C LYS A 631 3.40 -39.21 -15.67
N LYS A 632 2.83 -40.41 -15.56
CA LYS A 632 1.67 -40.81 -16.37
C LYS A 632 0.44 -39.95 -16.07
N ALA A 633 0.16 -39.69 -14.79
CA ALA A 633 -0.95 -38.84 -14.39
C ALA A 633 -0.78 -37.39 -14.88
N ILE A 634 0.46 -36.87 -14.86
CA ILE A 634 0.79 -35.55 -15.40
C ILE A 634 0.57 -35.51 -16.92
N GLU A 635 1.03 -36.52 -17.66
CA GLU A 635 0.84 -36.61 -19.12
C GLU A 635 -0.64 -36.74 -19.50
N GLU A 636 -1.40 -37.59 -18.81
CA GLU A 636 -2.85 -37.72 -19.00
C GLU A 636 -3.57 -36.39 -18.73
N ARG A 637 -3.16 -35.67 -17.68
CA ARG A 637 -3.72 -34.34 -17.38
C ARG A 637 -3.37 -33.32 -18.47
N CYS A 638 -2.15 -33.35 -19.01
CA CYS A 638 -1.77 -32.49 -20.14
C CYS A 638 -2.62 -32.79 -21.38
N GLU A 639 -2.88 -34.06 -21.68
CA GLU A 639 -3.70 -34.48 -22.82
C GLU A 639 -5.18 -34.05 -22.66
N GLN A 640 -5.71 -34.13 -21.43
CA GLN A 640 -7.04 -33.60 -21.09
C GLN A 640 -7.13 -32.10 -21.37
N LEU A 641 -6.11 -31.32 -21.00
CA LEU A 641 -6.07 -29.88 -21.26
C LEU A 641 -5.98 -29.56 -22.76
N ARG A 642 -5.15 -30.28 -23.53
CA ARG A 642 -5.09 -30.15 -25.00
C ARG A 642 -6.45 -30.43 -25.64
N THR A 643 -7.10 -31.51 -25.24
CA THR A 643 -8.42 -31.89 -25.75
C THR A 643 -9.48 -30.83 -25.38
N ALA A 644 -9.43 -30.27 -24.17
CA ALA A 644 -10.34 -29.22 -23.73
C ALA A 644 -10.16 -27.93 -24.55
N MET A 645 -8.93 -27.58 -24.92
CA MET A 645 -8.64 -26.43 -25.79
C MET A 645 -9.19 -26.61 -27.20
N GLU A 646 -9.07 -27.81 -27.78
CA GLU A 646 -9.60 -28.11 -29.11
C GLU A 646 -11.14 -28.05 -29.15
N ARG A 647 -11.78 -28.56 -28.10
CA ARG A 647 -13.25 -28.59 -27.98
C ARG A 647 -13.87 -27.23 -27.68
N SER A 648 -13.15 -26.34 -26.99
CA SER A 648 -13.69 -25.03 -26.66
C SER A 648 -13.69 -24.09 -27.87
N SER A 649 -14.75 -23.30 -28.05
CA SER A 649 -14.83 -22.23 -29.05
C SER A 649 -14.48 -20.85 -28.47
N ALA A 650 -14.42 -20.73 -27.15
CA ALA A 650 -14.13 -19.47 -26.46
C ALA A 650 -12.61 -19.24 -26.37
N VAL A 651 -12.14 -18.10 -26.91
CA VAL A 651 -10.71 -17.69 -26.87
C VAL A 651 -10.19 -17.65 -25.43
N PHE A 652 -11.00 -17.12 -24.49
CA PHE A 652 -10.65 -17.04 -23.08
C PHE A 652 -10.37 -18.40 -22.43
N ASP A 653 -11.18 -19.43 -22.72
CA ASP A 653 -10.97 -20.76 -22.16
C ASP A 653 -9.72 -21.43 -22.73
N LYS A 654 -9.44 -21.19 -24.02
CA LYS A 654 -8.21 -21.67 -24.68
C LYS A 654 -6.97 -21.05 -24.05
N GLU A 655 -6.97 -19.73 -23.84
CA GLU A 655 -5.88 -19.03 -23.18
C GLU A 655 -5.66 -19.56 -21.75
N LYS A 656 -6.73 -19.76 -20.97
CA LYS A 656 -6.65 -20.26 -19.60
C LYS A 656 -6.19 -21.72 -19.53
N ALA A 657 -6.64 -22.58 -20.44
CA ALA A 657 -6.19 -23.96 -20.52
C ALA A 657 -4.74 -24.06 -21.01
N GLN A 658 -4.33 -23.21 -21.97
CA GLN A 658 -2.94 -23.10 -22.42
C GLN A 658 -2.02 -22.64 -21.30
N GLU A 659 -2.42 -21.64 -20.51
CA GLU A 659 -1.65 -21.17 -19.34
C GLU A 659 -1.40 -22.30 -18.34
N ARG A 660 -2.41 -23.12 -18.07
CA ARG A 660 -2.32 -24.27 -17.16
C ARG A 660 -1.47 -25.40 -17.76
N LEU A 661 -1.65 -25.68 -19.05
CA LEU A 661 -0.86 -26.68 -19.76
C LEU A 661 0.63 -26.32 -19.75
N SER A 662 0.98 -25.06 -19.99
CA SER A 662 2.37 -24.58 -19.94
C SER A 662 2.97 -24.76 -18.54
N LYS A 663 2.19 -24.55 -17.47
CA LYS A 663 2.63 -24.76 -16.08
C LYS A 663 2.85 -26.23 -15.71
N LEU A 664 2.13 -27.16 -16.35
CA LEU A 664 2.25 -28.60 -16.11
C LEU A 664 3.31 -29.26 -17.01
N SER A 665 3.36 -28.87 -18.28
CA SER A 665 4.20 -29.50 -19.31
C SER A 665 5.52 -28.79 -19.58
N GLY A 666 5.60 -27.48 -19.31
CA GLY A 666 6.73 -26.63 -19.73
C GLY A 666 8.01 -26.82 -18.93
N GLY A 667 8.00 -27.61 -17.86
CA GLY A 667 9.15 -27.72 -16.96
C GLY A 667 9.57 -26.37 -16.37
N VAL A 668 10.64 -26.39 -15.60
CA VAL A 668 11.26 -25.19 -15.02
C VAL A 668 12.73 -25.24 -15.34
N ALA A 669 13.22 -24.24 -16.06
CA ALA A 669 14.65 -24.03 -16.25
C ALA A 669 15.18 -23.23 -15.06
N VAL A 670 16.18 -23.77 -14.38
CA VAL A 670 16.93 -23.13 -13.31
C VAL A 670 18.27 -22.68 -13.89
N PHE A 671 18.42 -21.37 -14.06
CA PHE A 671 19.66 -20.73 -14.46
C PHE A 671 20.46 -20.41 -13.20
N LYS A 672 21.59 -21.10 -13.00
CA LYS A 672 22.51 -20.87 -11.89
C LYS A 672 23.61 -19.91 -12.34
N VAL A 673 23.72 -18.78 -11.67
CA VAL A 673 24.69 -17.73 -12.01
C VAL A 673 25.98 -17.95 -11.24
N GLY A 674 27.07 -18.19 -11.95
CA GLY A 674 28.40 -18.34 -11.36
C GLY A 674 29.13 -17.01 -11.16
N GLY A 675 30.16 -17.01 -10.32
CA GLY A 675 31.01 -15.84 -10.11
C GLY A 675 32.01 -16.01 -8.97
N ALA A 676 33.03 -15.15 -8.91
CA ALA A 676 34.11 -15.26 -7.93
C ALA A 676 33.77 -14.64 -6.57
N SER A 677 32.76 -13.76 -6.52
CA SER A 677 32.34 -13.08 -5.29
C SER A 677 30.82 -12.87 -5.24
N GLU A 678 30.25 -12.73 -4.03
CA GLU A 678 28.82 -12.48 -3.83
C GLU A 678 28.35 -11.19 -4.55
N ALA A 679 29.18 -10.14 -4.55
CA ALA A 679 28.86 -8.88 -5.22
C ALA A 679 28.82 -9.04 -6.76
N GLU A 680 29.74 -9.82 -7.32
CA GLU A 680 29.76 -10.14 -8.75
C GLU A 680 28.56 -11.02 -9.14
N VAL A 681 28.29 -12.10 -8.40
CA VAL A 681 27.15 -12.99 -8.65
C VAL A 681 25.84 -12.22 -8.60
N GLY A 682 25.69 -11.31 -7.63
CA GLY A 682 24.52 -10.43 -7.53
C GLY A 682 24.32 -9.54 -8.77
N GLU A 683 25.38 -8.91 -9.26
CA GLU A 683 25.33 -8.08 -10.48
C GLU A 683 25.04 -8.92 -11.73
N ARG A 684 25.72 -10.07 -11.88
CA ARG A 684 25.50 -10.98 -13.01
C ARG A 684 24.07 -11.52 -13.01
N LYS A 685 23.50 -11.80 -11.84
CA LYS A 685 22.12 -12.26 -11.69
C LYS A 685 21.10 -11.21 -12.10
N ASP A 686 21.32 -9.96 -11.72
CA ASP A 686 20.49 -8.83 -12.17
C ASP A 686 20.51 -8.79 -13.72
N ARG A 687 21.70 -8.87 -14.33
CA ARG A 687 21.85 -8.90 -15.81
C ARG A 687 21.17 -10.09 -16.49
N VAL A 688 21.29 -11.30 -15.94
CA VAL A 688 20.60 -12.49 -16.48
C VAL A 688 19.09 -12.32 -16.38
N THR A 689 18.60 -11.71 -15.30
CA THR A 689 17.17 -11.47 -15.10
C THR A 689 16.63 -10.47 -16.10
N ASP A 690 17.35 -9.37 -16.32
CA ASP A 690 16.98 -8.35 -17.32
C ASP A 690 16.99 -8.95 -18.74
N ALA A 691 18.02 -9.71 -19.08
CA ALA A 691 18.12 -10.39 -20.37
C ALA A 691 16.98 -11.40 -20.59
N LEU A 692 16.60 -12.16 -19.56
CA LEU A 692 15.46 -13.08 -19.62
C LEU A 692 14.13 -12.36 -19.84
N ASN A 693 13.94 -11.21 -19.19
CA ASN A 693 12.72 -10.42 -19.37
C ASN A 693 12.66 -9.80 -20.78
N ALA A 694 13.78 -9.29 -21.27
CA ALA A 694 13.90 -8.74 -22.61
C ALA A 694 13.63 -9.79 -23.70
N THR A 695 14.18 -11.01 -23.58
CA THR A 695 13.92 -12.08 -24.56
C THR A 695 12.46 -12.52 -24.55
N ARG A 696 11.81 -12.62 -23.37
CA ARG A 696 10.37 -12.87 -23.28
C ARG A 696 9.56 -11.78 -23.97
N ALA A 697 9.86 -10.52 -23.67
CA ALA A 697 9.22 -9.37 -24.29
C ALA A 697 9.37 -9.35 -25.82
N ALA A 698 10.54 -9.76 -26.33
CA ALA A 698 10.82 -9.84 -27.76
C ALA A 698 10.07 -10.99 -28.44
N VAL A 699 9.91 -12.13 -27.79
CA VAL A 699 9.12 -13.25 -28.31
C VAL A 699 7.62 -12.93 -28.34
N GLU A 700 7.13 -12.11 -27.41
CA GLU A 700 5.71 -11.69 -27.34
C GLU A 700 5.31 -10.64 -28.38
N GLU A 701 6.03 -9.50 -28.45
CA GLU A 701 5.64 -8.34 -29.27
C GLU A 701 6.63 -8.03 -30.42
N GLY A 702 7.69 -8.83 -30.57
CA GLY A 702 8.73 -8.60 -31.56
C GLY A 702 9.80 -7.60 -31.13
N ILE A 703 10.70 -7.29 -32.06
CA ILE A 703 11.87 -6.43 -31.88
C ILE A 703 11.82 -5.20 -32.79
N VAL A 704 12.54 -4.15 -32.40
CA VAL A 704 12.74 -2.92 -33.18
C VAL A 704 14.23 -2.51 -33.16
N PRO A 705 14.69 -1.65 -34.09
CA PRO A 705 16.04 -1.10 -34.04
C PRO A 705 16.34 -0.44 -32.68
N GLY A 706 17.41 -0.89 -32.03
CA GLY A 706 17.72 -0.51 -30.66
C GLY A 706 18.44 0.84 -30.54
N GLY A 707 19.00 1.12 -29.36
CA GLY A 707 19.80 2.34 -29.14
C GLY A 707 18.97 3.64 -29.16
N GLY A 708 17.67 3.52 -28.90
CA GLY A 708 16.71 4.64 -28.99
C GLY A 708 16.34 5.04 -30.43
N VAL A 709 16.89 4.38 -31.45
CA VAL A 709 16.70 4.72 -32.86
C VAL A 709 15.25 4.55 -33.30
N ALA A 710 14.58 3.49 -32.83
CA ALA A 710 13.16 3.29 -33.10
C ALA A 710 12.29 4.48 -32.64
N LEU A 711 12.55 5.00 -31.43
CA LEU A 711 11.87 6.18 -30.88
C LEU A 711 12.24 7.46 -31.65
N LEU A 712 13.52 7.61 -32.03
CA LEU A 712 14.00 8.76 -32.80
C LEU A 712 13.28 8.86 -34.15
N TYR A 713 13.22 7.77 -34.93
CA TYR A 713 12.53 7.79 -36.23
C TYR A 713 11.02 7.90 -36.11
N ALA A 714 10.43 7.46 -34.99
CA ALA A 714 9.01 7.69 -34.73
C ALA A 714 8.64 9.18 -34.63
N THR A 715 9.61 10.08 -34.45
CA THR A 715 9.37 11.53 -34.51
C THR A 715 8.89 11.99 -35.89
N LYS A 716 9.33 11.34 -36.99
CA LYS A 716 8.88 11.65 -38.35
C LYS A 716 7.39 11.36 -38.55
N ALA A 717 6.85 10.36 -37.84
CA ALA A 717 5.42 10.05 -37.86
C ALA A 717 4.55 11.14 -37.22
N LEU A 718 5.16 12.02 -36.41
CA LEU A 718 4.46 13.10 -35.72
C LEU A 718 4.38 14.41 -36.52
N ASP A 719 5.20 14.59 -37.56
CA ASP A 719 5.29 15.85 -38.32
C ASP A 719 3.97 16.26 -38.99
N ASN A 720 3.19 15.27 -39.42
CA ASN A 720 1.91 15.46 -40.12
C ASN A 720 0.69 15.13 -39.23
N LEU A 721 0.87 15.01 -37.92
CA LEU A 721 -0.22 14.64 -37.02
C LEU A 721 -1.21 15.79 -36.87
N GLN A 722 -2.48 15.53 -37.18
CA GLN A 722 -3.53 16.55 -37.11
C GLN A 722 -3.89 16.90 -35.66
N THR A 723 -3.81 18.19 -35.32
CA THR A 723 -4.19 18.74 -34.02
C THR A 723 -5.35 19.72 -34.16
N LYS A 724 -6.14 19.87 -33.09
CA LYS A 724 -7.31 20.75 -33.08
C LYS A 724 -6.93 22.22 -32.89
N ASN A 725 -5.88 22.48 -32.11
CA ASN A 725 -5.39 23.82 -31.79
C ASN A 725 -3.87 23.81 -31.56
N GLU A 726 -3.31 25.00 -31.36
CA GLU A 726 -1.86 25.18 -31.13
C GLU A 726 -1.38 24.56 -29.81
N ASP A 727 -2.25 24.48 -28.79
CA ASP A 727 -1.90 23.87 -27.49
C ASP A 727 -1.76 22.34 -27.61
N GLU A 728 -2.64 21.67 -28.37
CA GLU A 728 -2.48 20.26 -28.75
C GLU A 728 -1.20 20.07 -29.59
N LYS A 729 -0.90 20.98 -30.53
CA LYS A 729 0.33 20.94 -31.33
C LYS A 729 1.58 21.05 -30.45
N ARG A 730 1.53 21.90 -29.42
CA ARG A 730 2.60 22.00 -28.43
C ARG A 730 2.77 20.69 -27.67
N GLY A 731 1.68 20.02 -27.32
CA GLY A 731 1.71 18.68 -26.73
C GLY A 731 2.41 17.64 -27.61
N VAL A 732 2.15 17.66 -28.92
CA VAL A 732 2.85 16.79 -29.89
C VAL A 732 4.36 17.10 -29.93
N GLN A 733 4.73 18.38 -29.94
CA GLN A 733 6.13 18.81 -29.98
C GLN A 733 6.92 18.36 -28.73
N ILE A 734 6.27 18.31 -27.56
CA ILE A 734 6.90 17.79 -26.32
C ILE A 734 7.36 16.35 -26.53
N ILE A 735 6.49 15.50 -27.07
CA ILE A 735 6.84 14.10 -27.36
C ILE A 735 7.92 14.03 -28.45
N GLN A 736 7.80 14.80 -29.54
CA GLN A 736 8.84 14.83 -30.58
C GLN A 736 10.23 15.18 -30.03
N ASN A 737 10.32 16.10 -29.07
CA ASN A 737 11.59 16.46 -28.44
C ASN A 737 12.05 15.40 -27.44
N ALA A 738 11.13 14.83 -26.65
CA ALA A 738 11.47 13.82 -25.64
C ALA A 738 11.99 12.52 -26.26
N LEU A 739 11.48 12.10 -27.42
CA LEU A 739 11.90 10.88 -28.12
C LEU A 739 13.37 10.92 -28.59
N LYS A 740 14.00 12.11 -28.66
CA LYS A 740 15.43 12.27 -28.99
C LYS A 740 16.34 11.99 -27.79
N ALA A 741 15.81 12.07 -26.57
CA ALA A 741 16.60 11.99 -25.35
C ALA A 741 17.31 10.62 -25.15
N PRO A 742 16.67 9.45 -25.42
CA PRO A 742 17.34 8.16 -25.31
C PRO A 742 18.60 8.05 -26.17
N THR A 743 18.51 8.33 -27.48
CA THR A 743 19.65 8.26 -28.41
C THR A 743 20.75 9.24 -28.03
N SER A 744 20.37 10.47 -27.67
CA SER A 744 21.33 11.49 -27.22
C SER A 744 22.07 11.07 -25.94
N THR A 745 21.36 10.47 -24.98
CA THR A 745 21.94 10.00 -23.71
C THR A 745 22.92 8.85 -23.93
N ILE A 746 22.55 7.88 -24.78
CA ILE A 746 23.42 6.74 -25.11
C ILE A 746 24.71 7.22 -25.77
N ALA A 747 24.62 8.12 -26.75
CA ALA A 747 25.79 8.70 -27.42
C ALA A 747 26.66 9.52 -26.45
N SER A 748 26.04 10.33 -25.59
CA SER A 748 26.74 11.14 -24.58
C SER A 748 27.49 10.30 -23.57
N ASN A 749 26.89 9.21 -23.09
CA ASN A 749 27.56 8.28 -22.18
C ASN A 749 28.75 7.58 -22.83
N ALA A 750 28.71 7.36 -24.15
CA ALA A 750 29.83 6.85 -24.93
C ALA A 750 30.90 7.90 -25.27
N GLY A 751 30.73 9.15 -24.86
CA GLY A 751 31.70 10.24 -25.06
C GLY A 751 31.54 11.01 -26.36
N PHE A 752 30.43 10.84 -27.08
CA PHE A 752 30.10 11.57 -28.30
C PHE A 752 29.11 12.70 -28.05
N ASP A 753 29.01 13.65 -28.98
CA ASP A 753 27.97 14.67 -28.92
C ASP A 753 26.61 14.08 -29.32
N GLY A 754 25.76 13.82 -28.33
CA GLY A 754 24.43 13.26 -28.54
C GLY A 754 23.50 14.13 -29.38
N ALA A 755 23.70 15.45 -29.41
CA ALA A 755 22.93 16.35 -30.26
C ALA A 755 23.29 16.15 -31.74
N LEU A 756 24.59 16.13 -32.04
CA LEU A 756 25.09 15.91 -33.39
C LEU A 756 24.67 14.54 -33.94
N VAL A 757 24.74 13.50 -33.12
CA VAL A 757 24.39 12.13 -33.52
C VAL A 757 22.92 12.00 -33.92
N HIS A 758 21.98 12.46 -33.08
CA HIS A 758 20.57 12.30 -33.41
C HIS A 758 20.12 13.21 -34.56
N SER A 759 20.71 14.42 -34.70
CA SER A 759 20.46 15.29 -35.84
C SER A 759 20.88 14.62 -37.15
N LYS A 760 22.09 14.04 -37.19
CA LYS A 760 22.58 13.33 -38.38
C LYS A 760 21.73 12.10 -38.73
N LEU A 761 21.20 11.38 -37.74
CA LEU A 761 20.30 10.25 -37.98
C LEU A 761 18.96 10.68 -38.58
N LEU A 762 18.40 11.81 -38.13
CA LEU A 762 17.13 12.34 -38.63
C LEU A 762 17.20 12.81 -40.10
N GLU A 763 18.39 13.21 -40.57
CA GLU A 763 18.65 13.55 -41.98
C GLU A 763 18.61 12.33 -42.92
N GLN A 764 18.68 11.12 -42.39
CA GLN A 764 18.70 9.88 -43.17
C GLN A 764 17.29 9.29 -43.31
N ASP A 765 17.03 8.64 -44.45
CA ASP A 765 15.73 7.98 -44.73
C ASP A 765 15.68 6.51 -44.32
N ASP A 766 16.83 5.87 -44.09
CA ASP A 766 16.89 4.49 -43.62
C ASP A 766 16.58 4.41 -42.11
N HIS A 767 15.39 3.90 -41.78
CA HIS A 767 14.94 3.74 -40.40
C HIS A 767 15.67 2.65 -39.60
N ASN A 768 16.49 1.82 -40.25
CA ASN A 768 17.34 0.83 -39.60
C ASN A 768 18.74 1.37 -39.32
N LEU A 769 19.12 2.50 -39.92
CA LEU A 769 20.43 3.11 -39.69
C LEU A 769 20.46 3.72 -38.29
N GLY A 770 21.51 3.42 -37.53
CA GLY A 770 21.68 3.94 -36.18
C GLY A 770 23.15 4.12 -35.81
N PHE A 771 23.39 4.46 -34.56
CA PHE A 771 24.71 4.75 -34.04
C PHE A 771 25.17 3.64 -33.08
N ASP A 772 26.23 2.91 -33.46
CA ASP A 772 26.85 1.92 -32.58
C ASP A 772 27.73 2.61 -31.52
N ALA A 773 27.14 2.83 -30.35
CA ALA A 773 27.81 3.41 -29.19
C ALA A 773 28.81 2.45 -28.51
N ALA A 774 28.80 1.15 -28.84
CA ALA A 774 29.73 0.17 -28.29
C ALA A 774 31.08 0.17 -29.04
N LYS A 775 31.06 0.39 -30.36
CA LYS A 775 32.24 0.31 -31.25
C LYS A 775 32.50 1.63 -32.00
N ALA A 776 33.48 2.40 -31.54
CA ALA A 776 34.08 3.56 -32.24
C ALA A 776 33.13 4.66 -32.77
N GLY A 777 31.81 4.59 -32.51
CA GLY A 777 30.82 5.58 -32.94
C GLY A 777 30.52 5.53 -34.44
N VAL A 778 30.37 4.33 -35.01
CA VAL A 778 30.08 4.15 -36.44
C VAL A 778 28.57 4.06 -36.69
N TYR A 779 28.13 4.59 -37.83
CA TYR A 779 26.75 4.48 -38.29
C TYR A 779 26.54 3.14 -38.99
N VAL A 780 25.61 2.32 -38.50
CA VAL A 780 25.40 0.95 -38.97
C VAL A 780 23.90 0.64 -39.08
N ASP A 781 23.55 -0.36 -39.88
CA ASP A 781 22.22 -0.97 -39.81
C ASP A 781 22.10 -1.71 -38.48
N MET A 782 21.24 -1.20 -37.60
CA MET A 782 21.10 -1.64 -36.21
C MET A 782 20.59 -3.08 -36.13
N VAL A 783 19.68 -3.47 -37.02
CA VAL A 783 19.13 -4.83 -37.03
C VAL A 783 20.22 -5.82 -37.47
N LYS A 784 20.94 -5.51 -38.56
CA LYS A 784 22.04 -6.36 -39.04
C LYS A 784 23.21 -6.42 -38.06
N ALA A 785 23.52 -5.30 -37.39
CA ALA A 785 24.55 -5.24 -36.36
C ALA A 785 24.14 -5.96 -35.06
N GLY A 786 22.87 -6.32 -34.92
CA GLY A 786 22.34 -6.94 -33.71
C GLY A 786 22.24 -5.99 -32.55
N ILE A 787 21.83 -4.75 -32.79
CA ILE A 787 21.49 -3.76 -31.79
C ILE A 787 19.98 -3.55 -31.89
N ILE A 788 19.24 -4.37 -31.16
CA ILE A 788 17.78 -4.50 -31.22
C ILE A 788 17.21 -4.42 -29.82
N ASP A 789 16.05 -3.78 -29.68
CA ASP A 789 15.31 -3.67 -28.43
C ASP A 789 13.94 -4.34 -28.57
N PRO A 790 13.40 -5.00 -27.53
CA PRO A 790 12.04 -5.53 -27.58
C PRO A 790 11.00 -4.41 -27.72
N LEU A 791 10.03 -4.55 -28.64
CA LEU A 791 8.97 -3.55 -28.83
C LEU A 791 8.22 -3.29 -27.53
N LYS A 792 7.88 -4.34 -26.79
CA LYS A 792 7.15 -4.24 -25.52
C LYS A 792 7.88 -3.37 -24.51
N VAL A 793 9.22 -3.44 -24.42
CA VAL A 793 10.04 -2.61 -23.52
C VAL A 793 9.96 -1.15 -23.93
N VAL A 794 10.24 -0.85 -25.21
CA VAL A 794 10.25 0.53 -25.75
C VAL A 794 8.86 1.19 -25.61
N ARG A 795 7.81 0.45 -25.97
CA ARG A 795 6.42 0.90 -25.87
C ARG A 795 6.01 1.18 -24.43
N THR A 796 6.32 0.25 -23.52
CA THR A 796 5.95 0.37 -22.10
C THR A 796 6.67 1.54 -21.44
N ALA A 797 7.97 1.70 -21.70
CA ALA A 797 8.75 2.83 -21.19
C ALA A 797 8.16 4.19 -21.59
N LEU A 798 7.73 4.34 -22.85
CA LEU A 798 7.10 5.58 -23.32
C LEU A 798 5.72 5.82 -22.69
N VAL A 799 4.88 4.78 -22.61
CA VAL A 799 3.53 4.89 -22.03
C VAL A 799 3.59 5.26 -20.55
N ASP A 800 4.44 4.59 -19.78
CA ASP A 800 4.57 4.83 -18.34
C ASP A 800 5.14 6.23 -18.07
N ALA A 801 6.18 6.63 -18.82
CA ALA A 801 6.78 7.95 -18.73
C ALA A 801 5.78 9.06 -19.07
N ALA A 802 5.02 8.91 -20.15
CA ALA A 802 3.99 9.87 -20.55
C ALA A 802 2.85 9.93 -19.52
N SER A 803 2.39 8.78 -19.03
CA SER A 803 1.30 8.69 -18.04
C SER A 803 1.61 9.48 -16.77
N VAL A 804 2.79 9.26 -16.18
CA VAL A 804 3.19 9.95 -14.94
C VAL A 804 3.52 11.43 -15.21
N SER A 805 4.20 11.74 -16.32
CA SER A 805 4.50 13.13 -16.68
C SER A 805 3.23 13.96 -16.90
N LEU A 806 2.19 13.37 -17.51
CA LEU A 806 0.92 14.03 -17.73
C LEU A 806 0.22 14.39 -16.42
N LEU A 807 0.19 13.49 -15.44
CA LEU A 807 -0.37 13.77 -14.11
C LEU A 807 0.35 14.97 -13.46
N LEU A 808 1.67 15.04 -13.60
CA LEU A 808 2.47 16.12 -13.04
C LEU A 808 2.29 17.46 -13.75
N THR A 809 2.21 17.45 -15.08
CA THR A 809 1.91 18.68 -15.83
C THR A 809 0.53 19.24 -15.44
N THR A 810 -0.42 18.40 -15.01
CA THR A 810 -1.72 18.86 -14.51
C THR A 810 -1.74 19.31 -13.04
N THR A 811 -0.60 19.26 -12.34
CA THR A 811 -0.53 19.60 -10.91
C THR A 811 -0.44 21.11 -10.70
N GLU A 812 -1.39 21.66 -9.94
CA GLU A 812 -1.46 23.09 -9.58
C GLU A 812 -1.17 23.36 -8.10
N ALA A 813 -1.23 22.35 -7.24
CA ALA A 813 -0.88 22.46 -5.83
C ALA A 813 -0.19 21.19 -5.33
N ALA A 814 0.82 21.34 -4.49
CA ALA A 814 1.46 20.26 -3.75
C ALA A 814 1.19 20.46 -2.25
N VAL A 815 0.73 19.41 -1.58
CA VAL A 815 0.44 19.41 -0.14
C VAL A 815 1.39 18.42 0.53
N VAL A 816 2.33 18.91 1.33
CA VAL A 816 3.36 18.10 2.00
C VAL A 816 3.23 18.19 3.52
N ASP A 817 3.79 17.21 4.23
CA ASP A 817 3.96 17.31 5.68
C ASP A 817 4.90 18.45 6.05
N ASN A 818 4.50 19.28 7.02
CA ASN A 818 5.35 20.34 7.53
C ASN A 818 6.56 19.73 8.28
N PRO A 819 7.81 20.05 7.86
CA PRO A 819 9.01 19.46 8.42
C PRO A 819 9.35 19.94 9.84
N HIS A 820 8.69 20.99 10.34
CA HIS A 820 8.94 21.63 11.64
C HIS A 820 7.94 21.25 12.74
N ASP A 821 7.02 20.31 12.47
CA ASP A 821 6.04 19.88 13.45
C ASP A 821 6.68 19.06 14.60
N LYS A 822 6.75 19.66 15.80
CA LYS A 822 7.32 19.04 17.02
C LYS A 822 6.44 17.91 17.59
N ASN A 823 5.22 17.73 17.09
CA ASN A 823 4.30 16.67 17.54
C ASN A 823 4.44 15.35 16.77
N LYS A 824 5.56 15.12 16.09
CA LYS A 824 5.82 13.86 15.39
C LYS A 824 6.09 12.74 16.43
N PRO A 825 5.21 11.75 16.63
CA PRO A 825 5.53 10.63 17.50
C PRO A 825 6.70 9.84 16.89
N PRO A 826 7.57 9.22 17.71
CA PRO A 826 8.53 8.25 17.19
C PRO A 826 7.75 7.14 16.48
N SER A 827 8.10 6.87 15.23
CA SER A 827 7.52 5.80 14.42
C SER A 827 7.70 4.48 15.17
N ARG A 828 6.65 3.97 15.81
CA ARG A 828 6.63 2.63 16.45
C ARG A 828 6.50 1.48 15.45
N VAL A 829 6.41 1.82 14.17
CA VAL A 829 6.59 0.90 13.06
C VAL A 829 7.72 1.52 12.25
N PRO A 830 8.84 0.81 11.97
CA PRO A 830 9.74 1.26 10.92
C PRO A 830 8.88 1.51 9.68
N ASP A 831 9.12 2.63 8.99
CA ASP A 831 8.50 2.88 7.69
C ASP A 831 8.70 1.58 6.89
N MET A 832 7.63 0.96 6.39
CA MET A 832 7.78 -0.29 5.62
C MET A 832 8.63 -0.04 4.36
N ASP A 833 8.79 1.22 3.97
CA ASP A 833 9.70 1.71 2.93
C ASP A 833 11.15 1.95 3.41
N ASP A 834 11.40 2.04 4.72
CA ASP A 834 12.74 2.12 5.35
C ASP A 834 13.30 0.72 5.73
N LEU A 835 12.54 -0.35 5.49
CA LEU A 835 13.06 -1.72 5.48
C LEU A 835 13.71 -2.04 4.13
N ASP A 836 14.82 -1.36 3.83
CA ASP A 836 15.77 -1.58 2.73
C ASP A 836 15.15 -2.22 1.46
N LEU A 837 14.18 -1.55 0.83
CA LEU A 837 13.48 -2.03 -0.38
C LEU A 837 14.42 -2.39 -1.54
#